data_AF-A0A6M2DJ78-F1
#
_entry.id   AF-A0A6M2DJ78-F1
#
_cell.length_a   1.000
_cell.length_b   1.000
_cell.length_c   1.000
_cell.angle_alpha   90.00
_cell.angle_beta   90.00
_cell.angle_gamma   90.00
#
_symmetry.space_group_name_H-M   'P 1'
#
loop_
_entity.id
_entity.type
_entity.pdbx_description
1 polymer ?
#
loop_
_entity_poly.entity_id
_entity_poly.type
_entity_poly.pdbx_seq_one_letter_code
_entity_poly.pdbx_strand_id
1 'polypeptide(L)'
;MSHKTGQIGRKKTQVSFVIRDAEERRHRAGINALQLDGNMCRLYSAGRDSIIRVWNSSPNVQEPYITSMEHHTDWVNDIVLCGGGRNLISASSDTTVKVWNAHKGFCMSTLRTHKDYVQALAYAKEKEQVASAGLDKAIFLWDVNTLTALTASNNTVTTSSLSGNKESIYSLAMNPSGTVIASGSTENVIRFWDPRTCLRLMKLKGHSDNIKALVVSKDGNRCLSGSSDGTIKLWSIGEQRCMQTIHVHAGAVWALLANESFSHVISGGRDKRVYMTELRNTDHKVLVCEEKNFILNLCFSSDYQSVWVTTADSDIRCWKLPRISQINQECGKYSSNMLMTIKGAAAIRQYHILNDKRHVLTKDSESNVALYDVLQATKVEDLGHVDFEKEISNRFKKVYVPNWFNVDLKIGMLSINLGQDEVDCFAAWVSAREAGLPSSVEPDKKVNYGNLLLQALLEHWSSLNVEREMYEQISVPKHTPLIFSEVGGRTLYRLLVKDASGENESSLLNDTVPQWVVEIVVNRDIPKFNKISFYLLPHPSVSPHVLKQDKLKRDRLVANDFIQCRKVAEHVIDKVLNAEVSSGSPQNQTDNRMVSSSSTNNSTINQTTNLMVTSSSVNVAANFGVGEGDGPLPEEKVELLCNEQVLSPTMDLRTVRHFIWKSSADLMIHYKPIK
;
A
#
# COMPACT_ATOMS: atom_id res chain seq x y z
N MET A 1 18.86 -34.60 25.05
CA MET A 1 18.53 -34.45 23.63
C MET A 1 17.77 -33.15 23.46
N SER A 2 18.42 -32.12 22.92
CA SER A 2 17.80 -30.81 22.73
C SER A 2 16.81 -30.88 21.57
N HIS A 3 15.55 -30.58 21.87
CA HIS A 3 14.54 -30.35 20.85
C HIS A 3 14.91 -29.08 20.08
N LYS A 4 15.30 -29.26 18.82
CA LYS A 4 15.34 -28.21 17.81
C LYS A 4 13.98 -27.52 17.78
N THR A 5 13.92 -26.29 18.27
CA THR A 5 12.84 -25.36 17.93
C THR A 5 12.95 -25.09 16.43
N GLY A 6 12.02 -25.66 15.66
CA GLY A 6 11.85 -25.30 14.27
C GLY A 6 11.57 -23.80 14.20
N GLN A 7 12.47 -23.05 13.56
CA GLN A 7 12.16 -21.70 13.09
C GLN A 7 10.97 -21.82 12.16
N ILE A 8 9.77 -21.57 12.69
CA ILE A 8 8.63 -21.15 11.88
C ILE A 8 9.12 -19.87 11.20
N GLY A 9 9.38 -19.93 9.89
CA GLY A 9 9.94 -18.81 9.13
C GLY A 9 9.14 -17.55 9.43
N ARG A 10 9.77 -16.56 10.09
CA ARG A 10 9.15 -15.25 10.27
C ARG A 10 8.74 -14.76 8.89
N LYS A 11 7.46 -14.46 8.71
CA LYS A 11 6.95 -13.86 7.48
C LYS A 11 7.76 -12.59 7.22
N LYS A 12 8.18 -12.38 5.97
CA LYS A 12 8.91 -11.17 5.59
C LYS A 12 8.06 -9.94 5.92
N THR A 13 8.73 -8.90 6.37
CA THR A 13 8.14 -7.62 6.73
C THR A 13 8.54 -6.57 5.71
N GLN A 14 7.59 -5.71 5.39
CA GLN A 14 7.74 -4.60 4.47
C GLN A 14 7.54 -3.28 5.20
N VAL A 15 8.14 -2.22 4.65
CA VAL A 15 7.96 -0.84 5.11
C VAL A 15 7.13 -0.11 4.07
N SER A 16 6.06 0.54 4.49
CA SER A 16 5.16 1.28 3.60
C SER A 16 4.95 2.70 4.10
N PHE A 17 4.72 3.63 3.18
CA PHE A 17 4.33 4.99 3.51
C PHE A 17 3.33 5.54 2.49
N VAL A 18 2.57 6.56 2.89
CA VAL A 18 1.51 7.15 2.05
C VAL A 18 1.83 8.61 1.75
N ILE A 19 1.87 8.96 0.47
CA ILE A 19 2.04 10.35 0.02
C ILE A 19 0.67 11.03 0.02
N ARG A 20 0.46 11.97 0.94
CA ARG A 20 -0.81 12.66 1.18
C ARG A 20 -0.63 14.01 1.86
N ASP A 21 -1.71 14.78 1.95
CA ASP A 21 -1.74 16.00 2.73
C ASP A 21 -1.87 15.69 4.23
N ALA A 22 -1.51 16.66 5.08
CA ALA A 22 -1.54 16.49 6.53
C ALA A 22 -2.96 16.21 7.07
N GLU A 23 -3.97 16.85 6.47
CA GLU A 23 -5.38 16.62 6.80
C GLU A 23 -6.17 16.22 5.54
N GLU A 24 -6.68 14.99 5.52
CA GLU A 24 -7.54 14.51 4.43
C GLU A 24 -9.02 14.64 4.84
N ARG A 25 -9.56 15.86 4.75
CA ARG A 25 -10.92 16.18 5.25
C ARG A 25 -12.05 15.47 4.49
N ARG A 26 -11.80 15.03 3.26
CA ARG A 26 -12.78 14.36 2.39
C ARG A 26 -12.34 12.94 2.10
N HIS A 27 -13.29 12.04 1.88
CA HIS A 27 -12.98 10.68 1.46
C HIS A 27 -12.25 10.68 0.12
N ARG A 28 -11.18 9.89 0.01
CA ARG A 28 -10.40 9.69 -1.23
C ARG A 28 -10.81 8.42 -1.97
N ALA A 29 -11.71 7.62 -1.43
CA ALA A 29 -12.18 6.38 -2.03
C ALA A 29 -13.65 6.11 -1.62
N GLY A 30 -14.23 5.01 -2.13
CA GLY A 30 -15.59 4.60 -1.80
C GLY A 30 -15.81 4.35 -0.31
N ILE A 31 -17.06 4.39 0.15
CA ILE A 31 -17.39 4.34 1.58
C ILE A 31 -18.21 3.08 1.86
N ASN A 32 -17.65 2.17 2.66
CA ASN A 32 -18.21 0.83 2.87
C ASN A 32 -19.32 0.80 3.93
N ALA A 33 -19.29 1.69 4.92
CA ALA A 33 -20.29 1.69 5.99
C ALA A 33 -20.57 3.07 6.57
N LEU A 34 -21.77 3.23 7.13
CA LEU A 34 -22.26 4.42 7.79
C LEU A 34 -22.92 4.07 9.13
N GLN A 35 -22.74 4.93 10.12
CA GLN A 35 -23.49 4.89 11.38
C GLN A 35 -23.90 6.31 11.78
N LEU A 36 -25.12 6.46 12.29
CA LEU A 36 -25.64 7.75 12.72
C LEU A 36 -25.84 7.78 14.24
N ASP A 37 -25.30 8.80 14.88
CA ASP A 37 -25.66 9.18 16.24
C ASP A 37 -26.76 10.24 16.20
N GLY A 38 -27.99 9.82 16.46
CA GLY A 38 -29.15 10.71 16.47
C GLY A 38 -29.15 11.73 17.62
N ASN A 39 -28.42 11.47 18.72
CA ASN A 39 -28.39 12.37 19.86
C ASN A 39 -27.46 13.56 19.62
N MET A 40 -26.33 13.32 18.95
CA MET A 40 -25.34 14.36 18.64
C MET A 40 -25.43 14.90 17.20
N CYS A 41 -26.36 14.38 16.39
CA CYS A 41 -26.43 14.65 14.95
C CYS A 41 -25.08 14.40 14.25
N ARG A 42 -24.43 13.27 14.57
CA ARG A 42 -23.12 12.90 14.00
C ARG A 42 -23.24 11.69 13.10
N LEU A 43 -22.81 11.82 11.86
CA LEU A 43 -22.68 10.73 10.91
C LEU A 43 -21.23 10.24 10.90
N TYR A 44 -21.02 8.96 11.16
CA TYR A 44 -19.74 8.28 11.03
C TYR A 44 -19.70 7.54 9.71
N SER A 45 -18.58 7.63 9.01
CA SER A 45 -18.39 6.99 7.71
C SER A 45 -17.06 6.24 7.64
N ALA A 46 -17.11 4.98 7.20
CA ALA A 46 -15.97 4.11 7.03
C ALA A 46 -15.47 4.13 5.58
N GLY A 47 -14.35 4.80 5.34
CA GLY A 47 -13.75 4.93 4.02
C GLY A 47 -12.91 3.72 3.61
N ARG A 48 -12.92 3.42 2.31
CA ARG A 48 -11.90 2.56 1.67
C ARG A 48 -10.53 3.23 1.65
N ASP A 49 -10.44 4.51 1.98
CA ASP A 49 -9.18 5.24 2.14
C ASP A 49 -8.50 5.02 3.50
N SER A 50 -8.93 3.98 4.23
CA SER A 50 -8.48 3.58 5.57
C SER A 50 -8.86 4.54 6.72
N ILE A 51 -9.63 5.58 6.44
CA ILE A 51 -9.96 6.63 7.41
C ILE A 51 -11.45 6.58 7.76
N ILE A 52 -11.75 6.67 9.05
CA ILE A 52 -13.11 6.91 9.52
C ILE A 52 -13.28 8.41 9.72
N ARG A 53 -14.37 8.99 9.18
CA ARG A 53 -14.66 10.42 9.33
C ARG A 53 -15.97 10.64 10.08
N VAL A 54 -16.02 11.73 10.82
CA VAL A 54 -17.19 12.19 11.56
C VAL A 54 -17.71 13.47 10.92
N TRP A 55 -19.01 13.48 10.64
CA TRP A 55 -19.69 14.59 9.98
C TRP A 55 -20.86 15.09 10.83
N ASN A 56 -21.18 16.37 10.72
CA ASN A 56 -22.43 16.93 11.20
C ASN A 56 -23.54 16.59 10.20
N SER A 57 -24.58 15.88 10.65
CA SER A 57 -25.70 15.46 9.81
C SER A 57 -26.81 16.50 9.70
N SER A 58 -26.65 17.68 10.33
CA SER A 58 -27.69 18.71 10.36
C SER A 58 -27.79 19.45 9.02
N PRO A 59 -29.02 19.69 8.49
CA PRO A 59 -29.23 20.27 7.16
C PRO A 59 -28.65 21.68 6.94
N ASN A 60 -28.42 22.44 8.01
CA ASN A 60 -28.09 23.87 7.93
C ASN A 60 -26.59 24.18 8.07
N VAL A 61 -25.72 23.17 7.97
CA VAL A 61 -24.28 23.34 8.22
C VAL A 61 -23.53 23.47 6.90
N GLN A 62 -22.77 24.56 6.74
CA GLN A 62 -21.96 24.79 5.52
C GLN A 62 -20.78 23.82 5.42
N GLU A 63 -20.06 23.59 6.52
CA GLU A 63 -18.95 22.64 6.58
C GLU A 63 -19.32 21.44 7.48
N PRO A 64 -19.71 20.29 6.89
CA PRO A 64 -20.15 19.14 7.68
C PRO A 64 -18.98 18.41 8.35
N TYR A 65 -17.72 18.64 7.97
CA TYR A 65 -16.57 17.92 8.52
C TYR A 65 -16.33 18.27 10.00
N ILE A 66 -16.16 17.25 10.86
CA ILE A 66 -15.81 17.44 12.28
C ILE A 66 -14.38 16.96 12.54
N THR A 67 -14.11 15.66 12.32
CA THR A 67 -12.80 15.07 12.60
C THR A 67 -12.58 13.78 11.80
N SER A 68 -11.32 13.35 11.72
CA SER A 68 -10.87 12.09 11.15
C SER A 68 -10.26 11.21 12.23
N MET A 69 -10.52 9.91 12.13
CA MET A 69 -10.06 8.86 13.03
C MET A 69 -9.13 7.94 12.24
N GLU A 70 -7.83 8.16 12.38
CA GLU A 70 -6.81 7.51 11.57
C GLU A 70 -6.02 6.47 12.35
N HIS A 71 -6.12 5.21 11.95
CA HIS A 71 -5.25 4.15 12.48
C HIS A 71 -5.23 2.91 11.58
N HIS A 72 -6.33 2.61 10.90
CA HIS A 72 -6.35 1.53 9.90
C HIS A 72 -5.43 1.86 8.72
N THR A 73 -4.88 0.82 8.11
CA THR A 73 -3.92 0.90 7.00
C THR A 73 -4.49 0.38 5.68
N ASP A 74 -5.67 -0.24 5.72
CA ASP A 74 -6.41 -0.72 4.56
C ASP A 74 -7.91 -0.39 4.75
N TRP A 75 -8.77 -0.81 3.83
CA TRP A 75 -10.19 -0.49 3.80
C TRP A 75 -10.87 -0.73 5.15
N VAL A 76 -11.65 0.24 5.62
CA VAL A 76 -12.57 0.01 6.74
C VAL A 76 -13.85 -0.53 6.15
N ASN A 77 -14.16 -1.80 6.42
CA ASN A 77 -15.26 -2.53 5.78
C ASN A 77 -16.58 -2.31 6.52
N ASP A 78 -16.54 -2.20 7.85
CA ASP A 78 -17.74 -1.98 8.65
C ASP A 78 -17.44 -1.19 9.92
N ILE A 79 -18.46 -0.49 10.44
CA ILE A 79 -18.43 0.26 11.69
C ILE A 79 -19.74 0.10 12.46
N VAL A 80 -19.63 0.00 13.78
CA VAL A 80 -20.76 -0.09 14.71
C VAL A 80 -20.59 0.95 15.81
N LEU A 81 -21.65 1.75 16.03
CA LEU A 81 -21.73 2.69 17.14
C LEU A 81 -22.40 2.01 18.35
N CYS A 82 -21.73 2.04 19.51
CA CYS A 82 -22.16 1.34 20.74
C CYS A 82 -22.01 2.23 21.99
N GLY A 83 -22.46 1.75 23.15
CA GLY A 83 -22.40 2.48 24.42
C GLY A 83 -23.21 3.78 24.45
N GLY A 84 -24.30 3.84 23.68
CA GLY A 84 -25.13 5.04 23.51
C GLY A 84 -24.46 6.17 22.71
N GLY A 85 -23.59 5.83 21.75
CA GLY A 85 -22.85 6.80 20.94
C GLY A 85 -21.44 7.11 21.44
N ARG A 86 -21.06 6.52 22.59
CA ARG A 86 -19.75 6.77 23.21
C ARG A 86 -18.59 6.09 22.52
N ASN A 87 -18.83 4.88 22.02
CA ASN A 87 -17.79 4.02 21.49
C ASN A 87 -18.11 3.66 20.03
N LEU A 88 -17.05 3.52 19.24
CA LEU A 88 -17.15 2.99 17.88
C LEU A 88 -16.29 1.73 17.80
N ILE A 89 -16.77 0.71 17.10
CA ILE A 89 -15.99 -0.46 16.75
C ILE A 89 -15.90 -0.53 15.23
N SER A 90 -14.71 -0.77 14.70
CA SER A 90 -14.47 -0.85 13.26
C SER A 90 -13.81 -2.16 12.87
N ALA A 91 -14.14 -2.65 11.67
CA ALA A 91 -13.57 -3.83 11.04
C ALA A 91 -12.85 -3.42 9.74
N SER A 92 -11.65 -3.95 9.50
CA SER A 92 -10.83 -3.57 8.35
C SER A 92 -10.20 -4.75 7.62
N SER A 93 -9.85 -4.51 6.35
CA SER A 93 -8.98 -5.36 5.54
C SER A 93 -7.54 -5.44 6.06
N ASP A 94 -7.14 -4.60 7.01
CA ASP A 94 -5.83 -4.74 7.69
C ASP A 94 -5.78 -5.91 8.70
N THR A 95 -6.80 -6.77 8.69
CA THR A 95 -7.06 -7.93 9.55
C THR A 95 -7.32 -7.58 11.02
N THR A 96 -7.60 -6.31 11.34
CA THR A 96 -7.84 -5.87 12.72
C THR A 96 -9.26 -5.39 12.96
N VAL A 97 -9.70 -5.53 14.22
CA VAL A 97 -10.86 -4.84 14.75
C VAL A 97 -10.35 -3.78 15.72
N LYS A 98 -10.80 -2.54 15.59
CA LYS A 98 -10.38 -1.44 16.47
C LYS A 98 -11.54 -0.91 17.29
N VAL A 99 -11.25 -0.56 18.53
CA VAL A 99 -12.18 0.06 19.47
C VAL A 99 -11.78 1.51 19.63
N TRP A 100 -12.74 2.41 19.53
CA TRP A 100 -12.49 3.85 19.51
C TRP A 100 -13.37 4.56 20.51
N ASN A 101 -12.84 5.66 21.03
CA ASN A 101 -13.67 6.66 21.67
C ASN A 101 -14.29 7.55 20.58
N ALA A 102 -15.60 7.41 20.33
CA ALA A 102 -16.29 8.10 19.24
C ALA A 102 -16.40 9.63 19.48
N HIS A 103 -16.44 10.06 20.74
CA HIS A 103 -16.54 11.49 21.08
C HIS A 103 -15.23 12.23 20.87
N LYS A 104 -14.12 11.63 21.30
CA LYS A 104 -12.78 12.22 21.25
C LYS A 104 -12.02 11.87 19.96
N GLY A 105 -12.42 10.81 19.25
CA GLY A 105 -11.88 10.46 17.93
C GLY A 105 -10.54 9.73 17.94
N PHE A 106 -10.19 8.99 18.99
CA PHE A 106 -8.94 8.22 19.05
C PHE A 106 -9.18 6.72 19.25
N CYS A 107 -8.21 5.92 18.77
CA CYS A 107 -8.20 4.46 18.91
C CYS A 107 -7.77 4.07 20.33
N MET A 108 -8.58 3.29 21.03
CA MET A 108 -8.31 2.80 22.39
C MET A 108 -7.58 1.46 22.37
N SER A 109 -8.01 0.52 21.52
CA SER A 109 -7.44 -0.82 21.46
C SER A 109 -7.54 -1.42 20.06
N THR A 110 -6.61 -2.34 19.74
CA THR A 110 -6.57 -3.06 18.47
C THR A 110 -6.60 -4.57 18.73
N LEU A 111 -7.67 -5.21 18.32
CA LEU A 111 -7.89 -6.65 18.41
C LEU A 111 -7.31 -7.31 17.16
N ARG A 112 -6.36 -8.23 17.36
CA ARG A 112 -5.58 -8.88 16.28
C ARG A 112 -5.86 -10.39 16.21
N THR A 113 -7.11 -10.78 16.40
CA THR A 113 -7.52 -12.19 16.46
C THR A 113 -7.87 -12.76 15.09
N HIS A 114 -8.39 -11.91 14.19
CA HIS A 114 -8.66 -12.30 12.81
C HIS A 114 -7.36 -12.53 12.03
N LYS A 115 -7.40 -13.49 11.11
CA LYS A 115 -6.24 -13.92 10.31
C LYS A 115 -6.28 -13.42 8.86
N ASP A 116 -7.39 -12.82 8.47
CA ASP A 116 -7.69 -12.31 7.13
C ASP A 116 -8.64 -11.10 7.27
N TYR A 117 -9.09 -10.54 6.15
CA TYR A 117 -9.87 -9.29 6.13
C TYR A 117 -11.17 -9.42 6.93
N VAL A 118 -11.40 -8.50 7.84
CA VAL A 118 -12.64 -8.44 8.64
C VAL A 118 -13.67 -7.67 7.82
N GLN A 119 -14.76 -8.32 7.44
CA GLN A 119 -15.73 -7.81 6.46
C GLN A 119 -16.97 -7.21 7.11
N ALA A 120 -17.44 -7.76 8.21
CA ALA A 120 -18.72 -7.39 8.80
C ALA A 120 -18.68 -7.39 10.32
N LEU A 121 -19.47 -6.48 10.90
CA LEU A 121 -19.76 -6.40 12.32
C LEU A 121 -21.26 -6.62 12.54
N ALA A 122 -21.61 -7.08 13.74
CA ALA A 122 -23.00 -7.13 14.19
C ALA A 122 -23.09 -6.68 15.64
N TYR A 123 -24.25 -6.14 16.03
CA TYR A 123 -24.41 -5.50 17.33
C TYR A 123 -25.72 -5.87 18.01
N ALA A 124 -25.63 -6.31 19.26
CA ALA A 124 -26.76 -6.49 20.16
C ALA A 124 -26.80 -5.35 21.19
N LYS A 125 -27.65 -4.36 20.92
CA LYS A 125 -27.76 -3.12 21.71
C LYS A 125 -28.10 -3.34 23.18
N GLU A 126 -28.99 -4.28 23.51
CA GLU A 126 -29.47 -4.47 24.89
C GLU A 126 -28.43 -5.15 25.78
N LYS A 127 -27.46 -5.85 25.18
CA LYS A 127 -26.36 -6.52 25.88
C LYS A 127 -25.01 -5.84 25.73
N GLU A 128 -24.95 -4.77 24.93
CA GLU A 128 -23.68 -4.12 24.55
C GLU A 128 -22.65 -5.16 24.05
N GLN A 129 -23.09 -6.08 23.18
CA GLN A 129 -22.26 -7.15 22.62
C GLN A 129 -22.07 -6.94 21.11
N VAL A 130 -20.83 -7.01 20.65
CA VAL A 130 -20.46 -6.92 19.23
C VAL A 130 -19.90 -8.24 18.74
N ALA A 131 -20.21 -8.59 17.50
CA ALA A 131 -19.60 -9.70 16.79
C ALA A 131 -18.80 -9.19 15.59
N SER A 132 -17.67 -9.83 15.28
CA SER A 132 -16.87 -9.55 14.10
C SER A 132 -16.64 -10.81 13.27
N ALA A 133 -16.72 -10.67 11.95
CA ALA A 133 -16.56 -11.78 11.01
C ALA A 133 -15.82 -11.35 9.74
N GLY A 134 -15.11 -12.29 9.11
CA GLY A 134 -14.29 -11.98 7.94
C GLY A 134 -14.02 -13.16 7.02
N LEU A 135 -13.01 -12.96 6.17
CA LEU A 135 -12.58 -13.93 5.17
C LEU A 135 -11.90 -15.16 5.80
N ASP A 136 -11.43 -15.03 7.04
CA ASP A 136 -10.85 -16.09 7.86
C ASP A 136 -11.87 -17.12 8.37
N LYS A 137 -13.16 -16.94 8.00
CA LYS A 137 -14.27 -17.86 8.29
C LYS A 137 -14.63 -17.93 9.78
N ALA A 138 -13.99 -17.11 10.61
CA ALA A 138 -14.22 -17.04 12.04
C ALA A 138 -15.23 -15.95 12.37
N ILE A 139 -15.98 -16.16 13.45
CA ILE A 139 -16.78 -15.12 14.09
C ILE A 139 -16.31 -15.02 15.53
N PHE A 140 -15.96 -13.82 15.97
CA PHE A 140 -15.62 -13.54 17.37
C PHE A 140 -16.70 -12.68 18.02
N LEU A 141 -17.01 -12.97 19.28
CA LEU A 141 -17.92 -12.21 20.11
C LEU A 141 -17.14 -11.40 21.15
N TRP A 142 -17.56 -10.16 21.32
CA TRP A 142 -16.90 -9.17 22.16
C TRP A 142 -17.93 -8.47 23.04
N ASP A 143 -17.66 -8.39 24.33
CA ASP A 143 -18.39 -7.49 25.22
C ASP A 143 -17.77 -6.09 25.15
N VAL A 144 -18.57 -5.10 24.76
CA VAL A 144 -18.11 -3.72 24.59
C VAL A 144 -17.61 -3.15 25.92
N ASN A 145 -18.25 -3.49 27.03
CA ASN A 145 -17.85 -2.98 28.35
C ASN A 145 -16.45 -3.48 28.71
N THR A 146 -16.20 -4.78 28.55
CA THR A 146 -14.87 -5.38 28.71
C THR A 146 -13.83 -4.71 27.80
N LEU A 147 -14.16 -4.49 26.52
CA LEU A 147 -13.25 -3.86 25.56
C LEU A 147 -12.88 -2.41 25.92
N THR A 148 -13.84 -1.66 26.46
CA THR A 148 -13.63 -0.25 26.84
C THR A 148 -12.91 -0.10 28.19
N ALA A 149 -12.93 -1.14 29.02
CA ALA A 149 -12.24 -1.19 30.30
C ALA A 149 -10.77 -1.65 30.18
N LEU A 150 -10.29 -1.94 28.97
CA LEU A 150 -8.89 -2.33 28.75
C LEU A 150 -7.94 -1.18 29.09
N THR A 151 -6.90 -1.49 29.84
CA THR A 151 -5.83 -0.57 30.25
C THR A 151 -4.47 -1.21 30.00
N ALA A 152 -3.39 -0.45 30.16
CA ALA A 152 -2.03 -1.01 30.07
C ALA A 152 -1.79 -2.17 31.06
N SER A 153 -2.48 -2.19 32.20
CA SER A 153 -2.40 -3.25 33.21
C SER A 153 -3.38 -4.41 33.00
N ASN A 154 -4.44 -4.21 32.21
CA ASN A 154 -5.44 -5.23 31.89
C ASN A 154 -5.63 -5.33 30.37
N ASN A 155 -4.71 -6.02 29.70
CA ASN A 155 -4.65 -6.15 28.24
C ASN A 155 -5.12 -7.52 27.73
N THR A 156 -5.63 -8.40 28.61
CA THR A 156 -6.11 -9.73 28.24
C THR A 156 -7.59 -9.70 27.93
N VAL A 157 -7.97 -10.10 26.71
CA VAL A 157 -9.37 -10.24 26.29
C VAL A 157 -9.68 -11.72 26.11
N THR A 158 -10.72 -12.21 26.78
CA THR A 158 -11.25 -13.55 26.51
C THR A 158 -12.02 -13.52 25.19
N THR A 159 -11.71 -14.45 24.30
CA THR A 159 -12.38 -14.54 23.00
C THR A 159 -13.35 -15.70 22.98
N SER A 160 -14.62 -15.38 22.73
CA SER A 160 -15.64 -16.38 22.38
C SER A 160 -15.74 -16.44 20.87
N SER A 161 -15.65 -17.64 20.29
CA SER A 161 -15.73 -17.82 18.84
C SER A 161 -16.89 -18.73 18.45
N LEU A 162 -17.54 -18.41 17.33
CA LEU A 162 -18.57 -19.25 16.75
C LEU A 162 -17.98 -20.02 15.57
N SER A 163 -18.07 -21.35 15.65
CA SER A 163 -17.54 -22.23 14.62
C SER A 163 -18.64 -22.76 13.69
N GLY A 164 -18.22 -23.24 12.53
CA GLY A 164 -19.07 -23.99 11.60
C GLY A 164 -19.30 -23.35 10.23
N ASN A 165 -18.76 -22.15 9.97
CA ASN A 165 -18.67 -21.59 8.62
C ASN A 165 -17.58 -22.31 7.82
N LYS A 166 -17.90 -22.68 6.57
CA LYS A 166 -16.95 -23.37 5.67
C LYS A 166 -16.26 -22.42 4.70
N GLU A 167 -16.89 -21.29 4.42
CA GLU A 167 -16.41 -20.27 3.49
C GLU A 167 -16.37 -18.88 4.10
N SER A 168 -15.76 -17.95 3.38
CA SER A 168 -15.54 -16.56 3.77
C SER A 168 -16.86 -15.84 4.04
N ILE A 169 -16.90 -15.08 5.14
CA ILE A 169 -18.09 -14.41 5.64
C ILE A 169 -18.10 -12.96 5.13
N TYR A 170 -19.22 -12.53 4.57
CA TYR A 170 -19.39 -11.19 3.99
C TYR A 170 -20.45 -10.35 4.70
N SER A 171 -21.35 -10.97 5.47
CA SER A 171 -22.37 -10.25 6.22
C SER A 171 -22.65 -10.92 7.56
N LEU A 172 -22.99 -10.09 8.54
CA LEU A 172 -23.28 -10.49 9.90
C LEU A 172 -24.45 -9.65 10.42
N ALA A 173 -25.35 -10.26 11.19
CA ALA A 173 -26.45 -9.54 11.84
C ALA A 173 -26.80 -10.17 13.18
N MET A 174 -27.18 -9.34 14.15
CA MET A 174 -27.65 -9.75 15.47
C MET A 174 -28.96 -9.04 15.78
N ASN A 175 -29.82 -9.68 16.57
CA ASN A 175 -30.99 -8.99 17.11
C ASN A 175 -30.58 -8.13 18.34
N PRO A 176 -31.34 -7.06 18.66
CA PRO A 176 -31.02 -6.17 19.78
C PRO A 176 -30.85 -6.88 21.12
N SER A 177 -31.66 -7.90 21.41
CA SER A 177 -31.59 -8.69 22.65
C SER A 177 -30.43 -9.68 22.70
N GLY A 178 -29.67 -9.84 21.61
CA GLY A 178 -28.52 -10.75 21.54
C GLY A 178 -28.90 -12.19 21.85
N THR A 179 -29.97 -12.69 21.25
CA THR A 179 -30.41 -14.10 21.33
C THR A 179 -30.11 -14.87 20.05
N VAL A 180 -29.94 -14.17 18.94
CA VAL A 180 -29.70 -14.74 17.62
C VAL A 180 -28.61 -13.95 16.91
N ILE A 181 -27.65 -14.67 16.34
CA ILE A 181 -26.68 -14.13 15.37
C ILE A 181 -26.79 -14.90 14.06
N ALA A 182 -26.78 -14.18 12.94
CA ALA A 182 -26.86 -14.71 11.59
C ALA A 182 -25.61 -14.33 10.79
N SER A 183 -25.07 -15.25 9.99
CA SER A 183 -23.95 -14.98 9.08
C SER A 183 -24.25 -15.36 7.64
N GLY A 184 -23.86 -14.50 6.71
CA GLY A 184 -23.95 -14.71 5.27
C GLY A 184 -22.55 -14.86 4.67
N SER A 185 -22.39 -15.84 3.79
CA SER A 185 -21.10 -16.25 3.22
C SER A 185 -21.24 -16.63 1.75
N THR A 186 -20.11 -16.89 1.09
CA THR A 186 -20.03 -17.49 -0.26
C THR A 186 -20.46 -18.96 -0.28
N GLU A 187 -20.86 -19.55 0.85
CA GLU A 187 -21.52 -20.86 0.87
C GLU A 187 -23.00 -20.78 0.44
N ASN A 188 -23.54 -19.57 0.23
CA ASN A 188 -24.92 -19.32 -0.21
C ASN A 188 -25.98 -19.81 0.81
N VAL A 189 -25.54 -20.04 2.06
CA VAL A 189 -26.35 -20.51 3.19
C VAL A 189 -26.21 -19.51 4.33
N ILE A 190 -27.34 -19.17 4.95
CA ILE A 190 -27.35 -18.38 6.19
C ILE A 190 -27.25 -19.33 7.37
N ARG A 191 -26.31 -19.07 8.27
CA ARG A 191 -26.20 -19.83 9.52
C ARG A 191 -26.62 -19.00 10.70
N PHE A 192 -27.21 -19.67 11.68
CA PHE A 192 -27.70 -19.07 12.91
C PHE A 192 -27.06 -19.72 14.14
N TRP A 193 -26.73 -18.90 15.13
CA TRP A 193 -26.24 -19.35 16.44
C TRP A 193 -26.94 -18.58 17.56
N ASP A 194 -26.90 -19.16 18.75
CA ASP A 194 -27.18 -18.44 19.99
C ASP A 194 -25.85 -17.90 20.55
N PRO A 195 -25.65 -16.57 20.59
CA PRO A 195 -24.39 -15.98 21.05
C PRO A 195 -24.13 -16.19 22.55
N ARG A 196 -25.14 -16.61 23.34
CA ARG A 196 -25.00 -16.87 24.78
C ARG A 196 -24.36 -18.22 25.06
N THR A 197 -24.77 -19.24 24.29
CA THR A 197 -24.33 -20.63 24.47
C THR A 197 -23.26 -21.02 23.45
N CYS A 198 -23.03 -20.19 22.44
CA CYS A 198 -22.20 -20.47 21.27
C CYS A 198 -22.66 -21.71 20.46
N LEU A 199 -23.91 -22.15 20.68
CA LEU A 199 -24.48 -23.30 19.98
C LEU A 199 -25.07 -22.91 18.63
N ARG A 200 -24.96 -23.83 17.67
CA ARG A 200 -25.55 -23.70 16.34
C ARG A 200 -27.05 -23.94 16.44
N LEU A 201 -27.86 -23.01 15.92
CA LEU A 201 -29.31 -23.14 15.90
C LEU A 201 -29.78 -23.84 14.64
N MET A 202 -29.50 -23.25 13.47
CA MET A 202 -29.90 -23.82 12.18
C MET A 202 -29.09 -23.28 11.01
N LYS A 203 -29.41 -23.79 9.81
CA LYS A 203 -28.91 -23.30 8.53
C LYS A 203 -30.08 -23.12 7.56
N LEU A 204 -30.16 -21.98 6.88
CA LEU A 204 -31.18 -21.68 5.89
C LEU A 204 -30.58 -21.69 4.49
N LYS A 205 -31.08 -22.59 3.65
CA LYS A 205 -30.69 -22.72 2.24
C LYS A 205 -31.72 -22.06 1.35
N GLY A 206 -31.27 -21.43 0.26
CA GLY A 206 -32.17 -20.93 -0.79
C GLY A 206 -31.61 -19.80 -1.63
N HIS A 207 -30.52 -19.16 -1.22
CA HIS A 207 -29.75 -18.28 -2.10
C HIS A 207 -28.88 -19.10 -3.05
N SER A 208 -28.57 -18.51 -4.21
CA SER A 208 -27.74 -19.14 -5.25
C SER A 208 -26.35 -18.50 -5.37
N ASP A 209 -26.11 -17.40 -4.66
CA ASP A 209 -24.83 -16.68 -4.65
C ASP A 209 -24.59 -16.01 -3.27
N ASN A 210 -23.44 -15.37 -3.13
CA ASN A 210 -22.90 -14.77 -1.91
C ASN A 210 -23.88 -13.78 -1.26
N ILE A 211 -24.05 -13.92 0.05
CA ILE A 211 -24.97 -13.12 0.88
C ILE A 211 -24.21 -11.96 1.50
N LYS A 212 -24.48 -10.74 1.03
CA LYS A 212 -23.74 -9.52 1.39
C LYS A 212 -24.48 -8.59 2.35
N ALA A 213 -25.78 -8.77 2.54
CA ALA A 213 -26.55 -8.02 3.50
C ALA A 213 -27.45 -8.94 4.32
N LEU A 214 -27.51 -8.70 5.63
CA LEU A 214 -28.39 -9.39 6.56
C LEU A 214 -29.02 -8.39 7.52
N VAL A 215 -30.31 -8.58 7.82
CA VAL A 215 -31.02 -7.83 8.85
C VAL A 215 -31.88 -8.81 9.64
N VAL A 216 -31.80 -8.76 10.97
CA VAL A 216 -32.63 -9.59 11.87
C VAL A 216 -33.67 -8.69 12.53
N SER A 217 -34.91 -9.17 12.66
CA SER A 217 -35.98 -8.44 13.33
C SER A 217 -35.71 -8.28 14.83
N LYS A 218 -36.32 -7.26 15.46
CA LYS A 218 -36.11 -6.98 16.89
C LYS A 218 -36.44 -8.19 17.78
N ASP A 219 -37.50 -8.92 17.45
CA ASP A 219 -37.95 -10.14 18.14
C ASP A 219 -37.08 -11.38 17.85
N GLY A 220 -36.17 -11.33 16.88
CA GLY A 220 -35.32 -12.45 16.48
C GLY A 220 -36.06 -13.59 15.79
N ASN A 221 -37.31 -13.38 15.33
CA ASN A 221 -38.09 -14.42 14.66
C ASN A 221 -38.04 -14.35 13.13
N ARG A 222 -37.59 -13.24 12.55
CA ARG A 222 -37.50 -13.04 11.10
C ARG A 222 -36.13 -12.53 10.71
N CYS A 223 -35.72 -12.85 9.48
CA CYS A 223 -34.48 -12.37 8.89
C CYS A 223 -34.71 -11.96 7.44
N LEU A 224 -34.09 -10.86 7.02
CA LEU A 224 -33.98 -10.45 5.64
C LEU A 224 -32.55 -10.67 5.17
N SER A 225 -32.38 -11.17 3.95
CA SER A 225 -31.08 -11.36 3.34
C SER A 225 -31.05 -10.83 1.92
N GLY A 226 -29.94 -10.17 1.56
CA GLY A 226 -29.65 -9.65 0.24
C GLY A 226 -28.44 -10.35 -0.33
N SER A 227 -28.58 -10.90 -1.53
CA SER A 227 -27.55 -11.73 -2.17
C SER A 227 -27.10 -11.16 -3.51
N SER A 228 -25.91 -11.61 -3.90
CA SER A 228 -25.34 -11.36 -5.22
C SER A 228 -26.14 -12.01 -6.36
N ASP A 229 -27.07 -12.92 -6.03
CA ASP A 229 -28.05 -13.48 -6.97
C ASP A 229 -29.16 -12.49 -7.38
N GLY A 230 -29.14 -11.27 -6.83
CA GLY A 230 -30.10 -10.21 -7.13
C GLY A 230 -31.43 -10.34 -6.39
N THR A 231 -31.59 -11.34 -5.53
CA THR A 231 -32.80 -11.57 -4.75
C THR A 231 -32.68 -11.06 -3.32
N ILE A 232 -33.82 -10.63 -2.78
CA ILE A 232 -33.98 -10.39 -1.35
C ILE A 232 -34.90 -11.48 -0.82
N LYS A 233 -34.53 -12.15 0.27
CA LYS A 233 -35.35 -13.21 0.86
C LYS A 233 -35.77 -12.86 2.28
N LEU A 234 -37.04 -13.10 2.58
CA LEU A 234 -37.60 -13.05 3.92
C LEU A 234 -37.66 -14.46 4.49
N TRP A 235 -37.12 -14.64 5.69
CA TRP A 235 -37.01 -15.92 6.38
C TRP A 235 -37.80 -15.90 7.68
N SER A 236 -38.49 -17.00 7.97
CA SER A 236 -38.98 -17.31 9.31
C SER A 236 -37.94 -18.15 10.02
N ILE A 237 -37.44 -17.65 11.15
CA ILE A 237 -36.46 -18.34 12.00
C ILE A 237 -37.18 -19.51 12.71
N GLY A 238 -38.39 -19.30 13.25
CA GLY A 238 -39.16 -20.37 13.91
C GLY A 238 -39.53 -21.52 12.97
N GLU A 239 -39.95 -21.22 11.74
CA GLU A 239 -40.32 -22.25 10.74
C GLU A 239 -39.12 -22.76 9.92
N GLN A 240 -37.94 -22.17 10.10
CA GLN A 240 -36.69 -22.52 9.42
C GLN A 240 -36.78 -22.58 7.89
N ARG A 241 -37.57 -21.67 7.28
CA ARG A 241 -37.78 -21.64 5.83
C ARG A 241 -37.85 -20.24 5.26
N CYS A 242 -37.66 -20.14 3.94
CA CYS A 242 -37.93 -18.93 3.19
C CYS A 242 -39.46 -18.73 3.11
N MET A 243 -39.94 -17.57 3.54
CA MET A 243 -41.34 -17.17 3.43
C MET A 243 -41.62 -16.54 2.06
N GLN A 244 -40.70 -15.69 1.59
CA GLN A 244 -40.89 -14.89 0.38
C GLN A 244 -39.56 -14.58 -0.28
N THR A 245 -39.56 -14.57 -1.61
CA THR A 245 -38.44 -14.12 -2.44
C THR A 245 -38.89 -12.91 -3.24
N ILE A 246 -38.10 -11.83 -3.17
CA ILE A 246 -38.41 -10.52 -3.71
C ILE A 246 -37.42 -10.24 -4.85
N HIS A 247 -37.94 -10.02 -6.05
CA HIS A 247 -37.18 -9.74 -7.27
C HIS A 247 -37.37 -8.28 -7.68
N VAL A 248 -36.57 -7.38 -7.10
CA VAL A 248 -36.64 -5.94 -7.38
C VAL A 248 -35.41 -5.38 -8.07
N HIS A 249 -34.24 -6.01 -7.89
CA HIS A 249 -32.98 -5.57 -8.49
C HIS A 249 -32.64 -6.38 -9.73
N ALA A 250 -32.03 -5.73 -10.71
CA ALA A 250 -31.49 -6.38 -11.91
C ALA A 250 -30.08 -6.93 -11.72
N GLY A 251 -29.43 -6.60 -10.59
CA GLY A 251 -28.10 -7.06 -10.23
C GLY A 251 -27.98 -7.36 -8.74
N ALA A 252 -26.77 -7.69 -8.31
CA ALA A 252 -26.46 -8.07 -6.94
C ALA A 252 -26.93 -7.05 -5.88
N VAL A 253 -27.57 -7.53 -4.81
CA VAL A 253 -28.02 -6.71 -3.66
C VAL A 253 -26.94 -6.74 -2.58
N TRP A 254 -26.45 -5.57 -2.17
CA TRP A 254 -25.31 -5.45 -1.25
C TRP A 254 -25.64 -4.74 0.06
N ALA A 255 -26.70 -3.93 0.09
CA ALA A 255 -27.13 -3.20 1.27
C ALA A 255 -28.62 -3.41 1.52
N LEU A 256 -28.99 -3.60 2.79
CA LEU A 256 -30.37 -3.71 3.24
C LEU A 256 -30.58 -2.92 4.52
N LEU A 257 -31.74 -2.29 4.63
CA LEU A 257 -32.25 -1.72 5.86
C LEU A 257 -33.71 -2.12 6.05
N ALA A 258 -34.11 -2.41 7.28
CA ALA A 258 -35.51 -2.61 7.64
C ALA A 258 -35.98 -1.49 8.56
N ASN A 259 -37.23 -1.06 8.41
CA ASN A 259 -37.84 -0.13 9.35
C ASN A 259 -38.11 -0.80 10.71
N GLU A 260 -38.42 0.00 11.73
CA GLU A 260 -38.59 -0.51 13.09
C GLU A 260 -39.70 -1.57 13.24
N SER A 261 -40.75 -1.47 12.44
CA SER A 261 -41.87 -2.43 12.42
C SER A 261 -41.59 -3.68 11.59
N PHE A 262 -40.45 -3.75 10.91
CA PHE A 262 -40.07 -4.83 10.01
C PHE A 262 -41.15 -5.12 8.95
N SER A 263 -41.76 -4.04 8.43
CA SER A 263 -42.82 -4.08 7.41
C SER A 263 -42.32 -3.64 6.03
N HIS A 264 -41.28 -2.81 5.99
CA HIS A 264 -40.69 -2.30 4.76
C HIS A 264 -39.19 -2.54 4.78
N VAL A 265 -38.65 -2.84 3.60
CA VAL A 265 -37.22 -3.00 3.36
C VAL A 265 -36.75 -1.94 2.36
N ILE A 266 -35.60 -1.34 2.65
CA ILE A 266 -34.87 -0.49 1.71
C ILE A 266 -33.67 -1.31 1.24
N SER A 267 -33.50 -1.40 -0.07
CA SER A 267 -32.46 -2.24 -0.67
C SER A 267 -31.70 -1.50 -1.76
N GLY A 268 -30.41 -1.82 -1.88
CA GLY A 268 -29.52 -1.24 -2.87
C GLY A 268 -28.35 -2.16 -3.20
N GLY A 269 -27.76 -1.99 -4.38
CA GLY A 269 -26.56 -2.73 -4.75
C GLY A 269 -25.96 -2.34 -6.10
N ARG A 270 -25.60 -3.36 -6.90
CA ARG A 270 -24.84 -3.22 -8.14
C ARG A 270 -25.59 -2.53 -9.27
N ASP A 271 -26.92 -2.60 -9.26
CA ASP A 271 -27.77 -1.92 -10.26
C ASP A 271 -27.93 -0.41 -10.00
N LYS A 272 -27.28 0.11 -8.95
CA LYS A 272 -27.24 1.53 -8.57
C LYS A 272 -28.59 2.13 -8.15
N ARG A 273 -29.63 1.31 -8.01
CA ARG A 273 -30.96 1.76 -7.65
C ARG A 273 -31.24 1.46 -6.19
N VAL A 274 -31.93 2.38 -5.51
CA VAL A 274 -32.44 2.18 -4.16
C VAL A 274 -33.95 2.00 -4.22
N TYR A 275 -34.45 0.84 -3.80
CA TYR A 275 -35.88 0.56 -3.73
C TYR A 275 -36.35 0.52 -2.28
N MET A 276 -37.56 1.00 -2.05
CA MET A 276 -38.32 0.76 -0.83
C MET A 276 -39.48 -0.17 -1.16
N THR A 277 -39.52 -1.35 -0.54
CA THR A 277 -40.48 -2.42 -0.84
C THR A 277 -41.24 -2.81 0.41
N GLU A 278 -42.57 -2.95 0.30
CA GLU A 278 -43.40 -3.51 1.36
C GLU A 278 -43.24 -5.04 1.42
N LEU A 279 -43.01 -5.58 2.62
CA LEU A 279 -42.74 -7.01 2.80
C LEU A 279 -44.00 -7.87 2.76
N ARG A 280 -45.19 -7.31 2.98
CA ARG A 280 -46.45 -8.05 2.89
C ARG A 280 -46.94 -8.19 1.45
N ASN A 281 -46.77 -7.13 0.65
CA ASN A 281 -47.09 -7.12 -0.76
C ASN A 281 -45.91 -6.58 -1.57
N THR A 282 -45.19 -7.47 -2.26
CA THR A 282 -43.99 -7.11 -3.01
C THR A 282 -44.25 -6.30 -4.27
N ASP A 283 -45.50 -6.22 -4.72
CA ASP A 283 -45.88 -5.35 -5.84
C ASP A 283 -45.86 -3.87 -5.41
N HIS A 284 -45.98 -3.59 -4.11
CA HIS A 284 -45.84 -2.26 -3.55
C HIS A 284 -44.37 -1.91 -3.36
N LYS A 285 -43.76 -1.43 -4.44
CA LYS A 285 -42.36 -0.96 -4.46
C LYS A 285 -42.24 0.43 -5.08
N VAL A 286 -41.37 1.24 -4.50
CA VAL A 286 -41.05 2.59 -4.97
C VAL A 286 -39.56 2.73 -5.18
N LEU A 287 -39.17 3.35 -6.31
CA LEU A 287 -37.79 3.71 -6.59
C LEU A 287 -37.47 5.04 -5.88
N VAL A 288 -36.58 4.98 -4.89
CA VAL A 288 -36.15 6.14 -4.09
C VAL A 288 -35.15 6.97 -4.88
N CYS A 289 -34.10 6.34 -5.40
CA CYS A 289 -33.09 7.04 -6.20
C CYS A 289 -32.33 6.09 -7.13
N GLU A 290 -31.65 6.69 -8.11
CA GLU A 290 -30.66 6.03 -8.96
C GLU A 290 -29.34 6.79 -8.81
N GLU A 291 -28.34 6.11 -8.24
CA GLU A 291 -27.02 6.64 -7.98
C GLU A 291 -26.09 6.51 -9.20
N LYS A 292 -25.01 7.29 -9.21
CA LYS A 292 -24.02 7.25 -10.31
C LYS A 292 -23.20 5.96 -10.31
N ASN A 293 -22.97 5.39 -9.13
CA ASN A 293 -22.13 4.22 -8.91
C ASN A 293 -22.82 3.19 -8.00
N PHE A 294 -22.20 2.02 -7.84
CA PHE A 294 -22.77 0.91 -7.08
C PHE A 294 -22.96 1.28 -5.61
N ILE A 295 -24.11 0.91 -5.05
CA ILE A 295 -24.45 1.18 -3.66
C ILE A 295 -23.73 0.17 -2.76
N LEU A 296 -23.03 0.67 -1.74
CA LEU A 296 -22.29 -0.16 -0.79
C LEU A 296 -23.02 -0.28 0.54
N ASN A 297 -23.59 0.82 1.05
CA ASN A 297 -24.29 0.82 2.33
C ASN A 297 -25.41 1.87 2.36
N LEU A 298 -26.29 1.70 3.33
CA LEU A 298 -27.47 2.52 3.57
C LEU A 298 -27.57 2.81 5.07
N CYS A 299 -27.96 4.02 5.46
CA CYS A 299 -28.23 4.35 6.87
C CYS A 299 -29.44 5.28 6.99
N PHE A 300 -30.36 5.02 7.93
CA PHE A 300 -31.49 5.92 8.17
C PHE A 300 -31.02 7.25 8.79
N SER A 301 -31.76 8.33 8.50
CA SER A 301 -31.69 9.56 9.29
C SER A 301 -32.34 9.39 10.67
N SER A 302 -32.05 10.31 11.60
CA SER A 302 -32.58 10.28 12.98
C SER A 302 -34.12 10.29 13.04
N ASP A 303 -34.77 10.87 12.04
CA ASP A 303 -36.23 10.97 11.91
C ASP A 303 -36.86 9.84 11.06
N TYR A 304 -36.04 8.92 10.52
CA TYR A 304 -36.46 7.86 9.60
C TYR A 304 -37.19 8.34 8.33
N GLN A 305 -37.10 9.63 7.98
CA GLN A 305 -37.73 10.20 6.78
C GLN A 305 -36.77 10.31 5.59
N SER A 306 -35.49 10.02 5.80
CA SER A 306 -34.48 10.03 4.75
C SER A 306 -33.48 8.89 4.93
N VAL A 307 -32.75 8.60 3.86
CA VAL A 307 -31.73 7.56 3.83
C VAL A 307 -30.42 8.15 3.30
N TRP A 308 -29.37 7.94 4.06
CA TRP A 308 -28.00 8.17 3.63
C TRP A 308 -27.52 6.99 2.81
N VAL A 309 -26.97 7.28 1.64
CA VAL A 309 -26.51 6.28 0.67
C VAL A 309 -25.02 6.50 0.44
N THR A 310 -24.25 5.42 0.54
CA THR A 310 -22.85 5.40 0.12
C THR A 310 -22.66 4.52 -1.10
N THR A 311 -21.67 4.89 -1.90
CA THR A 311 -21.37 4.18 -3.14
C THR A 311 -19.87 3.87 -3.23
N ALA A 312 -19.47 3.27 -4.34
CA ALA A 312 -18.06 3.12 -4.69
C ALA A 312 -17.34 4.46 -5.00
N ASP A 313 -18.09 5.56 -5.09
CA ASP A 313 -17.55 6.93 -5.14
C ASP A 313 -17.31 7.48 -3.73
N SER A 314 -16.54 8.57 -3.63
CA SER A 314 -16.20 9.22 -2.37
C SER A 314 -17.28 10.15 -1.81
N ASP A 315 -18.36 10.40 -2.57
CA ASP A 315 -19.50 11.21 -2.14
C ASP A 315 -20.48 10.42 -1.23
N ILE A 316 -21.06 11.09 -0.25
CA ILE A 316 -22.19 10.59 0.56
C ILE A 316 -23.42 11.43 0.22
N ARG A 317 -24.56 10.79 -0.08
CA ARG A 317 -25.80 11.49 -0.45
C ARG A 317 -26.93 11.12 0.49
N CYS A 318 -27.77 12.10 0.82
CA CYS A 318 -28.97 11.91 1.62
C CYS A 318 -30.20 12.09 0.73
N TRP A 319 -31.08 11.11 0.72
CA TRP A 319 -32.29 11.06 -0.11
C TRP A 319 -33.53 11.01 0.76
N LYS A 320 -34.55 11.78 0.41
CA LYS A 320 -35.84 11.74 1.10
C LYS A 320 -36.57 10.43 0.79
N LEU A 321 -37.13 9.79 1.81
CA LEU A 321 -37.94 8.59 1.66
C LEU A 321 -39.40 8.96 1.33
N PRO A 322 -40.07 8.17 0.47
CA PRO A 322 -41.49 8.35 0.20
C PRO A 322 -42.32 8.02 1.45
N ARG A 323 -43.48 8.68 1.61
CA ARG A 323 -44.38 8.36 2.72
C ARG A 323 -45.03 6.99 2.47
N ILE A 324 -45.23 6.20 3.53
CA ILE A 324 -45.85 4.87 3.44
C ILE A 324 -47.22 4.92 2.72
N SER A 325 -48.01 5.98 2.92
CA SER A 325 -49.29 6.17 2.21
C SER A 325 -49.15 6.34 0.69
N GLN A 326 -48.03 6.88 0.22
CA GLN A 326 -47.76 7.09 -1.21
C GLN A 326 -47.31 5.79 -1.90
N ILE A 327 -46.66 4.88 -1.17
CA ILE A 327 -46.21 3.57 -1.69
C ILE A 327 -47.40 2.75 -2.21
N ASN A 328 -48.55 2.86 -1.53
CA ASN A 328 -49.77 2.12 -1.89
C ASN A 328 -50.55 2.73 -3.09
N GLN A 329 -50.29 3.99 -3.45
CA GLN A 329 -51.03 4.71 -4.51
C GLN A 329 -50.20 4.98 -5.77
N GLU A 330 -48.87 5.06 -5.65
CA GLU A 330 -47.96 5.47 -6.73
C GLU A 330 -46.92 4.39 -7.07
N CYS A 331 -47.38 3.15 -7.23
CA CYS A 331 -46.53 2.06 -7.70
C CYS A 331 -45.87 2.44 -9.04
N GLY A 332 -44.53 2.48 -9.06
CA GLY A 332 -43.74 2.80 -10.27
C GLY A 332 -43.36 4.27 -10.49
N LYS A 333 -43.72 5.22 -9.61
CA LYS A 333 -43.25 6.62 -9.73
C LYS A 333 -41.85 6.82 -9.14
N TYR A 334 -41.05 7.64 -9.82
CA TYR A 334 -39.68 8.04 -9.43
C TYR A 334 -39.73 9.18 -8.41
N SER A 335 -39.17 9.00 -7.22
CA SER A 335 -39.15 10.02 -6.15
C SER A 335 -37.72 10.54 -5.89
N SER A 336 -37.09 11.19 -6.88
CA SER A 336 -35.75 11.75 -6.67
C SER A 336 -35.79 13.10 -5.95
N ASN A 337 -35.74 13.06 -4.62
CA ASN A 337 -35.54 14.25 -3.79
C ASN A 337 -34.25 14.12 -2.98
N MET A 338 -33.13 14.58 -3.55
CA MET A 338 -31.84 14.67 -2.86
C MET A 338 -31.88 15.85 -1.87
N LEU A 339 -31.54 15.59 -0.62
CA LEU A 339 -31.59 16.59 0.47
C LEU A 339 -30.21 17.19 0.77
N MET A 340 -29.17 16.36 0.81
CA MET A 340 -27.81 16.78 1.17
C MET A 340 -26.79 15.93 0.41
N THR A 341 -25.61 16.51 0.14
CA THR A 341 -24.43 15.79 -0.34
C THR A 341 -23.20 16.20 0.46
N ILE A 342 -22.50 15.24 1.03
CA ILE A 342 -21.15 15.42 1.58
C ILE A 342 -20.17 15.07 0.45
N LYS A 343 -19.36 16.06 0.06
CA LYS A 343 -18.44 15.94 -1.07
C LYS A 343 -17.19 15.13 -0.71
N GLY A 344 -16.87 14.17 -1.57
CA GLY A 344 -15.60 13.46 -1.58
C GLY A 344 -14.49 14.25 -2.27
N ALA A 345 -13.29 13.68 -2.25
CA ALA A 345 -12.15 14.09 -3.04
C ALA A 345 -11.87 13.09 -4.16
N ALA A 346 -11.04 13.49 -5.12
CA ALA A 346 -10.64 12.65 -6.23
C ALA A 346 -9.71 11.52 -5.76
N ALA A 347 -10.02 10.30 -6.22
CA ALA A 347 -9.29 9.08 -5.93
C ALA A 347 -8.24 8.84 -7.02
N ILE A 348 -6.99 8.54 -6.67
CA ILE A 348 -6.00 8.12 -7.67
C ILE A 348 -6.41 6.75 -8.23
N ARG A 349 -6.55 6.63 -9.56
CA ARG A 349 -7.01 5.41 -10.23
C ARG A 349 -5.95 4.76 -11.11
N GLN A 350 -5.05 5.56 -11.68
CA GLN A 350 -3.96 5.08 -12.52
C GLN A 350 -2.64 5.72 -12.09
N TYR A 351 -1.55 4.99 -12.30
CA TYR A 351 -0.21 5.48 -12.07
C TYR A 351 0.76 4.95 -13.13
N HIS A 352 1.85 5.66 -13.34
CA HIS A 352 2.97 5.24 -14.16
C HIS A 352 4.28 5.65 -13.48
N ILE A 353 5.16 4.68 -13.25
CA ILE A 353 6.49 4.93 -12.66
C ILE A 353 7.44 5.29 -13.81
N LEU A 354 8.00 6.50 -13.76
CA LEU A 354 8.96 6.95 -14.77
C LEU A 354 10.27 6.14 -14.72
N ASN A 355 11.04 6.23 -15.80
CA ASN A 355 12.26 5.42 -15.99
C ASN A 355 13.39 5.71 -14.98
N ASP A 356 13.36 6.89 -14.35
CA ASP A 356 14.28 7.26 -13.27
C ASP A 356 14.00 6.53 -11.95
N LYS A 357 12.86 5.82 -11.85
CA LYS A 357 12.39 5.16 -10.63
C LYS A 357 12.41 6.10 -9.42
N ARG A 358 12.06 7.37 -9.64
CA ARG A 358 11.88 8.36 -8.58
C ARG A 358 10.54 9.07 -8.71
N HIS A 359 10.16 9.41 -9.94
CA HIS A 359 8.94 10.15 -10.18
C HIS A 359 7.80 9.22 -10.60
N VAL A 360 6.61 9.51 -10.10
CA VAL A 360 5.38 8.78 -10.42
C VAL A 360 4.34 9.76 -10.95
N LEU A 361 3.87 9.50 -12.17
CA LEU A 361 2.75 10.21 -12.75
C LEU A 361 1.46 9.50 -12.36
N THR A 362 0.44 10.24 -11.93
CA THR A 362 -0.84 9.65 -11.54
C THR A 362 -2.00 10.30 -12.29
N LYS A 363 -3.11 9.58 -12.41
CA LYS A 363 -4.38 10.10 -12.90
C LYS A 363 -5.49 9.75 -11.91
N ASP A 364 -6.26 10.75 -11.51
CA ASP A 364 -7.35 10.60 -10.55
C ASP A 364 -8.71 10.30 -11.20
N SER A 365 -9.75 10.14 -10.37
CA SER A 365 -11.12 9.87 -10.80
C SER A 365 -11.79 11.05 -11.51
N GLU A 366 -11.26 12.25 -11.36
CA GLU A 366 -11.69 13.46 -12.07
C GLU A 366 -10.90 13.65 -13.37
N SER A 367 -9.96 12.75 -13.69
CA SER A 367 -9.04 12.84 -14.84
C SER A 367 -8.03 14.00 -14.74
N ASN A 368 -7.69 14.44 -13.53
CA ASN A 368 -6.51 15.27 -13.31
C ASN A 368 -5.26 14.41 -13.27
N VAL A 369 -4.18 14.91 -13.85
CA VAL A 369 -2.86 14.30 -13.84
C VAL A 369 -1.95 15.09 -12.92
N ALA A 370 -1.14 14.40 -12.13
CA ALA A 370 -0.18 15.01 -11.22
C ALA A 370 1.12 14.19 -11.15
N LEU A 371 2.23 14.88 -10.89
CA LEU A 371 3.55 14.27 -10.71
C LEU A 371 3.93 14.25 -9.23
N TYR A 372 4.46 13.11 -8.79
CA TYR A 372 4.90 12.88 -7.42
C TYR A 372 6.39 12.51 -7.40
N ASP A 373 7.10 12.95 -6.37
CA ASP A 373 8.46 12.52 -6.05
C ASP A 373 8.39 11.50 -4.91
N VAL A 374 8.76 10.25 -5.21
CA VAL A 374 8.73 9.15 -4.23
C VAL A 374 9.83 9.30 -3.19
N LEU A 375 10.98 9.88 -3.55
CA LEU A 375 12.13 10.01 -2.67
C LEU A 375 11.92 11.10 -1.61
N GLN A 376 11.20 12.17 -1.98
CA GLN A 376 10.80 13.23 -1.05
C GLN A 376 9.41 13.00 -0.43
N ALA A 377 8.66 12.01 -0.92
CA ALA A 377 7.29 11.72 -0.52
C ALA A 377 6.34 12.94 -0.64
N THR A 378 6.48 13.71 -1.73
CA THR A 378 5.72 14.94 -1.97
C THR A 378 5.11 14.94 -3.37
N LYS A 379 4.04 15.74 -3.53
CA LYS A 379 3.55 16.11 -4.86
C LYS A 379 4.42 17.24 -5.41
N VAL A 380 4.88 17.09 -6.65
CA VAL A 380 5.75 18.05 -7.33
C VAL A 380 4.94 19.08 -8.11
N GLU A 381 4.02 18.61 -8.96
CA GLU A 381 3.23 19.47 -9.84
C GLU A 381 1.85 18.86 -10.10
N ASP A 382 0.86 19.74 -10.21
CA ASP A 382 -0.50 19.42 -10.67
C ASP A 382 -0.64 19.87 -12.13
N LEU A 383 -0.77 18.90 -13.05
CA LEU A 383 -0.85 19.15 -14.49
C LEU A 383 -2.30 19.35 -14.97
N GLY A 384 -3.28 19.03 -14.13
CA GLY A 384 -4.71 19.16 -14.45
C GLY A 384 -5.16 18.17 -15.53
N HIS A 385 -6.12 18.58 -16.35
CA HIS A 385 -6.68 17.73 -17.40
C HIS A 385 -5.77 17.65 -18.64
N VAL A 386 -4.73 16.83 -18.55
CA VAL A 386 -3.84 16.50 -19.68
C VAL A 386 -3.98 15.03 -20.08
N ASP A 387 -3.58 14.72 -21.30
CA ASP A 387 -3.53 13.35 -21.79
C ASP A 387 -2.41 12.58 -21.07
N PHE A 388 -2.80 11.54 -20.34
CA PHE A 388 -1.90 10.76 -19.49
C PHE A 388 -0.83 10.00 -20.28
N GLU A 389 -1.18 9.40 -21.42
CA GLU A 389 -0.24 8.61 -22.22
C GLU A 389 0.73 9.49 -22.99
N LYS A 390 0.23 10.64 -23.46
CA LYS A 390 1.08 11.66 -24.10
C LYS A 390 2.09 12.22 -23.11
N GLU A 391 1.69 12.48 -21.88
CA GLU A 391 2.58 13.04 -20.86
C GLU A 391 3.66 12.05 -20.41
N ILE A 392 3.32 10.75 -20.32
CA ILE A 392 4.32 9.69 -20.12
C ILE A 392 5.37 9.71 -21.24
N SER A 393 4.91 9.84 -22.49
CA SER A 393 5.79 9.87 -23.65
C SER A 393 6.68 11.14 -23.68
N ASN A 394 6.12 12.29 -23.33
CA ASN A 394 6.86 13.56 -23.24
C ASN A 394 8.00 13.51 -22.20
N ARG A 395 7.78 12.77 -21.10
CA ARG A 395 8.75 12.65 -19.99
C ARG A 395 9.65 11.43 -20.08
N PHE A 396 9.59 10.71 -21.20
CA PHE A 396 10.43 9.55 -21.42
C PHE A 396 11.90 9.96 -21.46
N LYS A 397 12.70 9.40 -20.54
CA LYS A 397 14.16 9.51 -20.52
C LYS A 397 14.76 8.14 -20.81
N LYS A 398 15.75 8.08 -21.71
CA LYS A 398 16.46 6.83 -22.05
C LYS A 398 17.50 6.49 -20.98
N VAL A 399 17.03 6.21 -19.77
CA VAL A 399 17.81 5.82 -18.58
C VAL A 399 17.14 4.59 -17.98
N TYR A 400 17.91 3.65 -17.45
CA TYR A 400 17.36 2.51 -16.73
C TYR A 400 17.85 2.49 -15.29
N VAL A 401 16.92 2.63 -14.34
CA VAL A 401 17.16 2.40 -12.92
C VAL A 401 16.42 1.13 -12.49
N PRO A 402 17.05 0.21 -11.73
CA PRO A 402 16.38 -0.97 -11.19
C PRO A 402 15.16 -0.60 -10.33
N ASN A 403 14.11 -1.43 -10.37
CA ASN A 403 12.96 -1.21 -9.52
C ASN A 403 13.30 -1.47 -8.05
N TRP A 404 12.88 -0.58 -7.15
CA TRP A 404 13.21 -0.64 -5.72
C TRP A 404 12.01 -0.39 -4.79
N PHE A 405 10.83 -0.09 -5.36
CA PHE A 405 9.58 0.07 -4.63
C PHE A 405 8.40 -0.43 -5.47
N ASN A 406 7.27 -0.67 -4.80
CA ASN A 406 5.99 -0.96 -5.44
C ASN A 406 4.95 0.08 -5.05
N VAL A 407 4.01 0.36 -5.96
CA VAL A 407 2.94 1.32 -5.75
C VAL A 407 1.61 0.58 -5.57
N ASP A 408 0.85 0.97 -4.55
CA ASP A 408 -0.52 0.51 -4.31
C ASP A 408 -1.49 1.70 -4.28
N LEU A 409 -2.64 1.56 -4.93
CA LEU A 409 -3.70 2.56 -5.03
C LEU A 409 -4.99 2.13 -4.31
N LYS A 410 -5.00 1.04 -3.54
CA LYS A 410 -6.19 0.53 -2.84
C LYS A 410 -6.97 1.59 -2.09
N ILE A 411 -6.28 2.49 -1.40
CA ILE A 411 -6.87 3.53 -0.56
C ILE A 411 -7.22 4.82 -1.32
N GLY A 412 -7.05 4.86 -2.65
CA GLY A 412 -7.26 6.06 -3.46
C GLY A 412 -6.19 7.16 -3.28
N MET A 413 -5.15 6.87 -2.51
CA MET A 413 -3.94 7.68 -2.31
C MET A 413 -2.71 6.87 -2.74
N LEU A 414 -1.59 7.55 -2.95
CA LEU A 414 -0.36 6.91 -3.42
C LEU A 414 0.37 6.25 -2.24
N SER A 415 0.23 4.93 -2.13
CA SER A 415 0.94 4.11 -1.14
C SER A 415 2.18 3.47 -1.75
N ILE A 416 3.33 3.63 -1.10
CA ILE A 416 4.62 3.11 -1.56
C ILE A 416 5.05 2.01 -0.61
N ASN A 417 5.39 0.84 -1.16
CA ASN A 417 5.82 -0.35 -0.42
C ASN A 417 7.27 -0.70 -0.74
N LEU A 418 8.07 -0.93 0.30
CA LEU A 418 9.51 -1.25 0.26
C LEU A 418 9.76 -2.65 0.85
N GLY A 419 10.60 -3.45 0.18
CA GLY A 419 11.04 -4.75 0.70
C GLY A 419 10.05 -5.92 0.47
N GLN A 420 9.37 -5.96 -0.68
CA GLN A 420 8.55 -7.12 -1.10
C GLN A 420 9.42 -8.19 -1.77
N ASP A 421 8.95 -9.44 -1.80
CA ASP A 421 9.73 -10.67 -2.11
C ASP A 421 10.70 -10.60 -3.31
N GLU A 422 10.32 -9.95 -4.41
CA GLU A 422 11.12 -9.84 -5.66
C GLU A 422 11.79 -8.47 -5.85
N VAL A 423 11.42 -7.46 -5.04
CA VAL A 423 11.88 -6.07 -5.20
C VAL A 423 12.85 -5.73 -4.07
N ASP A 424 14.13 -5.71 -4.40
CA ASP A 424 15.17 -5.29 -3.49
C ASP A 424 15.13 -3.76 -3.32
N CYS A 425 14.80 -3.32 -2.09
CA CYS A 425 14.78 -1.90 -1.71
C CYS A 425 16.11 -1.20 -2.03
N PHE A 426 17.21 -1.95 -2.07
CA PHE A 426 18.55 -1.41 -2.28
C PHE A 426 19.08 -1.61 -3.71
N ALA A 427 18.25 -1.97 -4.68
CA ALA A 427 18.71 -2.18 -6.04
C ALA A 427 19.11 -0.89 -6.79
N ALA A 428 18.54 0.26 -6.41
CA ALA A 428 18.67 1.51 -7.15
C ALA A 428 19.87 2.35 -6.69
N TRP A 429 21.01 2.15 -7.36
CA TRP A 429 22.21 3.00 -7.23
C TRP A 429 22.25 4.07 -8.33
N VAL A 430 22.42 5.33 -7.95
CA VAL A 430 22.48 6.47 -8.89
C VAL A 430 23.59 7.44 -8.48
N SER A 431 23.95 8.39 -9.36
CA SER A 431 24.83 9.49 -8.96
C SER A 431 24.09 10.52 -8.10
N ALA A 432 24.80 11.23 -7.24
CA ALA A 432 24.25 12.32 -6.43
C ALA A 432 23.62 13.42 -7.32
N ARG A 433 24.23 13.69 -8.48
CA ARG A 433 23.70 14.60 -9.51
C ARG A 433 22.34 14.14 -10.05
N GLU A 434 22.20 12.87 -10.41
CA GLU A 434 20.92 12.30 -10.88
C GLU A 434 19.88 12.23 -9.77
N ALA A 435 20.32 12.02 -8.53
CA ALA A 435 19.48 12.09 -7.34
C ALA A 435 19.07 13.52 -6.96
N GLY A 436 19.53 14.55 -7.66
CA GLY A 436 19.20 15.95 -7.37
C GLY A 436 19.57 16.38 -5.95
N LEU A 437 20.65 15.80 -5.39
CA LEU A 437 21.17 16.18 -4.08
C LEU A 437 21.86 17.56 -4.14
N PRO A 438 21.90 18.31 -3.03
CA PRO A 438 22.52 19.63 -2.99
C PRO A 438 23.99 19.61 -3.40
N SER A 439 24.47 20.70 -3.99
CA SER A 439 25.84 20.86 -4.53
C SER A 439 26.98 20.69 -3.51
N SER A 440 26.65 20.53 -2.23
CA SER A 440 27.59 20.19 -1.17
C SER A 440 28.11 18.75 -1.26
N VAL A 441 27.38 17.87 -1.94
CA VAL A 441 27.79 16.47 -2.18
C VAL A 441 28.54 16.39 -3.51
N GLU A 442 29.64 15.64 -3.54
CA GLU A 442 30.36 15.34 -4.79
C GLU A 442 29.38 14.78 -5.84
N PRO A 443 29.25 15.40 -7.02
CA PRO A 443 28.17 15.10 -7.96
C PRO A 443 28.20 13.66 -8.49
N ASP A 444 29.38 13.06 -8.56
CA ASP A 444 29.59 11.70 -9.05
C ASP A 444 29.58 10.63 -7.95
N LYS A 445 29.41 11.04 -6.68
CA LYS A 445 29.24 10.12 -5.54
C LYS A 445 28.02 9.24 -5.79
N LYS A 446 28.16 7.95 -5.53
CA LYS A 446 27.07 6.98 -5.71
C LYS A 446 26.23 6.89 -4.45
N VAL A 447 24.93 7.08 -4.62
CA VAL A 447 23.93 7.03 -3.56
C VAL A 447 22.88 5.99 -3.89
N ASN A 448 22.22 5.48 -2.85
CA ASN A 448 21.18 4.46 -2.97
C ASN A 448 19.83 5.04 -2.56
N TYR A 449 18.82 4.95 -3.43
CA TYR A 449 17.50 5.55 -3.16
C TYR A 449 16.81 4.94 -1.93
N GLY A 450 16.83 3.60 -1.79
CA GLY A 450 16.23 2.93 -0.64
C GLY A 450 16.90 3.33 0.68
N ASN A 451 18.23 3.42 0.69
CA ASN A 451 18.97 3.88 1.86
C ASN A 451 18.59 5.32 2.26
N LEU A 452 18.65 6.27 1.30
CA LEU A 452 18.31 7.67 1.55
C LEU A 452 16.88 7.82 2.07
N LEU A 453 15.92 7.11 1.47
CA LEU A 453 14.53 7.19 1.88
C LEU A 453 14.29 6.61 3.28
N LEU A 454 14.85 5.45 3.61
CA LEU A 454 14.68 4.84 4.93
C LEU A 454 15.27 5.70 6.05
N GLN A 455 16.42 6.34 5.78
CA GLN A 455 17.00 7.30 6.71
C GLN A 455 16.10 8.53 6.93
N ALA A 456 15.47 9.03 5.86
CA ALA A 456 14.55 10.16 5.95
C ALA A 456 13.23 9.79 6.68
N LEU A 457 12.70 8.59 6.44
CA LEU A 457 11.46 8.12 7.08
C LEU A 457 11.63 7.86 8.59
N LEU A 458 12.81 7.40 9.00
CA LEU A 458 13.13 7.11 10.40
C LEU A 458 13.99 8.21 11.04
N GLU A 459 13.98 9.41 10.47
CA GLU A 459 14.81 10.52 10.91
C GLU A 459 14.62 10.82 12.41
N HIS A 460 13.40 10.78 12.94
CA HIS A 460 13.15 11.14 14.33
C HIS A 460 13.33 9.99 15.34
N TRP A 461 13.82 8.81 14.90
CA TRP A 461 13.96 7.65 15.78
C TRP A 461 15.14 7.81 16.77
N SER A 462 14.85 7.77 18.06
CA SER A 462 15.81 8.09 19.14
C SER A 462 17.05 7.20 19.21
N SER A 463 17.01 5.98 18.66
CA SER A 463 18.17 5.08 18.56
C SER A 463 19.28 5.62 17.65
N LEU A 464 19.05 6.71 16.91
CA LEU A 464 20.01 7.38 16.03
C LEU A 464 20.95 8.38 16.75
N ASN A 465 21.21 8.22 18.05
CA ASN A 465 21.96 9.13 18.93
C ASN A 465 23.48 9.23 18.64
N VAL A 466 23.86 9.53 17.40
CA VAL A 466 25.24 9.90 17.01
C VAL A 466 25.19 11.17 16.19
N GLU A 467 26.15 12.07 16.46
CA GLU A 467 26.37 13.33 15.75
C GLU A 467 26.10 13.18 14.24
N ARG A 468 25.03 13.82 13.77
CA ARG A 468 24.69 13.82 12.35
C ARG A 468 25.71 14.69 11.62
N GLU A 469 26.63 14.06 10.91
CA GLU A 469 27.31 14.73 9.82
C GLU A 469 26.25 15.20 8.80
N MET A 470 26.20 16.52 8.58
CA MET A 470 25.15 17.30 7.90
C MET A 470 24.95 17.00 6.39
N TYR A 471 25.56 15.96 5.83
CA TYR A 471 25.99 16.01 4.43
C TYR A 471 25.17 15.24 3.41
N GLU A 472 24.10 14.49 3.76
CA GLU A 472 23.37 13.67 2.78
C GLU A 472 21.84 13.58 2.99
N GLN A 473 21.20 14.65 3.46
CA GLN A 473 19.80 14.53 3.91
C GLN A 473 18.77 15.01 2.88
N ILE A 474 17.92 14.06 2.47
CA ILE A 474 16.60 14.32 1.91
C ILE A 474 15.63 14.38 3.08
N SER A 475 14.67 15.30 3.02
CA SER A 475 13.63 15.43 4.04
C SER A 475 12.29 14.93 3.50
N VAL A 476 11.56 14.21 4.35
CA VAL A 476 10.20 13.71 4.09
C VAL A 476 9.22 14.50 4.96
N PRO A 477 8.00 14.82 4.47
CA PRO A 477 7.01 15.50 5.27
C PRO A 477 6.73 14.80 6.61
N LYS A 478 6.77 15.59 7.69
CA LYS A 478 6.60 15.13 9.08
C LYS A 478 5.29 14.38 9.34
N HIS A 479 4.24 14.67 8.57
CA HIS A 479 2.93 14.03 8.67
C HIS A 479 2.80 12.74 7.85
N THR A 480 3.86 12.31 7.15
CA THR A 480 3.84 11.08 6.35
C THR A 480 3.56 9.88 7.25
N PRO A 481 2.50 9.09 6.98
CA PRO A 481 2.26 7.85 7.71
C PRO A 481 3.31 6.81 7.33
N LEU A 482 3.97 6.25 8.34
CA LEU A 482 4.91 5.13 8.24
C LEU A 482 4.26 3.86 8.78
N ILE A 483 4.31 2.78 8.02
CA ILE A 483 3.60 1.52 8.28
C ILE A 483 4.58 0.36 8.17
N PHE A 484 4.62 -0.47 9.21
CA PHE A 484 5.32 -1.76 9.20
C PHE A 484 4.28 -2.88 9.12
N SER A 485 4.41 -3.75 8.12
CA SER A 485 3.46 -4.85 7.92
C SER A 485 4.14 -6.13 7.47
N GLU A 486 3.50 -7.26 7.71
CA GLU A 486 3.86 -8.52 7.04
C GLU A 486 3.46 -8.43 5.56
N VAL A 487 4.22 -9.04 4.65
CA VAL A 487 3.89 -9.10 3.20
C VAL A 487 2.49 -9.73 2.95
N GLY A 488 1.96 -10.49 3.90
CA GLY A 488 0.59 -11.04 3.89
C GLY A 488 -0.52 -10.09 4.36
N GLY A 489 -0.24 -8.82 4.62
CA GLY A 489 -1.24 -7.77 4.92
C GLY A 489 -1.47 -7.46 6.39
N ARG A 490 -0.94 -8.26 7.32
CA ARG A 490 -1.07 -7.96 8.76
C ARG A 490 -0.22 -6.75 9.13
N THR A 491 -0.87 -5.68 9.60
CA THR A 491 -0.16 -4.50 10.10
C THR A 491 0.44 -4.77 11.47
N LEU A 492 1.74 -4.50 11.62
CA LEU A 492 2.47 -4.60 12.87
C LEU A 492 2.37 -3.29 13.65
N TYR A 493 2.75 -2.19 13.00
CA TYR A 493 2.77 -0.87 13.63
C TYR A 493 2.57 0.25 12.59
N ARG A 494 1.94 1.34 13.02
CA ARG A 494 1.70 2.56 12.23
C ARG A 494 1.99 3.76 13.11
N LEU A 495 2.75 4.71 12.60
CA LEU A 495 3.01 6.00 13.23
C LEU A 495 3.16 7.09 12.16
N LEU A 496 3.24 8.35 12.57
CA LEU A 496 3.70 9.43 11.69
C LEU A 496 5.21 9.61 11.87
N VAL A 497 5.91 10.05 10.82
CA VAL A 497 7.37 10.27 10.85
C VAL A 497 7.78 11.17 12.03
N LYS A 498 7.04 12.24 12.31
CA LYS A 498 7.32 13.16 13.43
C LYS A 498 7.19 12.54 14.82
N ASP A 499 6.41 11.48 14.96
CA ASP A 499 6.09 10.88 16.27
C ASP A 499 7.14 9.82 16.66
N ALA A 500 8.08 9.48 15.77
CA ALA A 500 9.09 8.45 16.00
C ALA A 500 10.07 8.76 17.16
N SER A 501 10.11 10.01 17.64
CA SER A 501 10.93 10.41 18.79
C SER A 501 10.27 10.16 20.14
N GLY A 502 8.98 9.80 20.19
CA GLY A 502 8.30 9.50 21.45
C GLY A 502 8.85 8.24 22.12
N GLU A 503 8.85 8.20 23.45
CA GLU A 503 9.41 7.07 24.21
C GLU A 503 8.67 5.75 23.91
N ASN A 504 7.34 5.80 23.90
CA ASN A 504 6.50 4.63 23.60
C ASN A 504 6.67 4.20 22.14
N GLU A 505 6.65 5.16 21.23
CA GLU A 505 6.80 4.94 19.79
C GLU A 505 8.17 4.35 19.46
N SER A 506 9.23 4.89 20.07
CA SER A 506 10.60 4.40 19.89
C SER A 506 10.81 3.00 20.45
N SER A 507 10.17 2.69 21.59
CA SER A 507 10.15 1.32 22.14
C SER A 507 9.48 0.34 21.17
N LEU A 508 8.31 0.71 20.63
CA LEU A 508 7.61 -0.10 19.62
C LEU A 508 8.40 -0.23 18.31
N LEU A 509 9.15 0.80 17.90
CA LEU A 509 10.02 0.73 16.73
C LEU A 509 11.15 -0.29 16.95
N ASN A 510 11.78 -0.30 18.13
CA ASN A 510 12.82 -1.29 18.45
C ASN A 510 12.31 -2.74 18.34
N ASP A 511 11.04 -2.98 18.64
CA ASP A 511 10.42 -4.31 18.56
C ASP A 511 9.91 -4.68 17.15
N THR A 512 9.59 -3.69 16.31
CA THR A 512 8.86 -3.92 15.04
C THR A 512 9.68 -3.68 13.78
N VAL A 513 10.71 -2.82 13.82
CA VAL A 513 11.56 -2.52 12.68
C VAL A 513 12.37 -3.77 12.30
N PRO A 514 12.37 -4.19 11.03
CA PRO A 514 13.07 -5.39 10.64
C PRO A 514 14.58 -5.20 10.54
N GLN A 515 15.31 -6.31 10.72
CA GLN A 515 16.78 -6.32 10.78
C GLN A 515 17.43 -5.66 9.56
N TRP A 516 16.90 -5.90 8.35
CA TRP A 516 17.44 -5.32 7.11
C TRP A 516 17.33 -3.78 7.06
N VAL A 517 16.39 -3.19 7.81
CA VAL A 517 16.28 -1.73 7.97
C VAL A 517 17.25 -1.25 9.06
N VAL A 518 17.38 -2.00 10.15
CA VAL A 518 18.32 -1.68 11.26
C VAL A 518 19.76 -1.63 10.77
N GLU A 519 20.18 -2.59 9.95
CA GLU A 519 21.52 -2.64 9.33
C GLU A 519 21.85 -1.33 8.59
N ILE A 520 20.88 -0.77 7.87
CA ILE A 520 21.09 0.43 7.05
C ILE A 520 20.94 1.72 7.86
N VAL A 521 19.88 1.81 8.68
CA VAL A 521 19.51 3.05 9.38
C VAL A 521 20.33 3.25 10.65
N VAL A 522 20.54 2.18 11.44
CA VAL A 522 21.24 2.23 12.72
C VAL A 522 22.73 1.90 12.56
N ASN A 523 23.05 0.77 11.91
CA ASN A 523 24.46 0.37 11.76
C ASN A 523 25.19 1.12 10.64
N ARG A 524 24.47 1.84 9.78
CA ARG A 524 25.01 2.57 8.62
C ARG A 524 25.77 1.67 7.65
N ASP A 525 25.35 0.41 7.54
CA ASP A 525 25.92 -0.53 6.59
C ASP A 525 25.63 -0.06 5.15
N ILE A 526 26.63 -0.13 4.28
CA ILE A 526 26.47 0.25 2.88
C ILE A 526 25.87 -0.94 2.12
N PRO A 527 24.74 -0.78 1.39
CA PRO A 527 24.17 -1.88 0.64
C PRO A 527 25.14 -2.41 -0.43
N LYS A 528 24.91 -3.64 -0.87
CA LYS A 528 25.77 -4.26 -1.89
C LYS A 528 25.56 -3.61 -3.26
N PHE A 529 26.66 -3.42 -4.00
CA PHE A 529 26.59 -2.97 -5.39
C PHE A 529 26.13 -4.08 -6.33
N ASN A 530 25.25 -3.73 -7.26
CA ASN A 530 24.82 -4.63 -8.33
C ASN A 530 25.91 -4.76 -9.40
N LYS A 531 26.19 -5.99 -9.82
CA LYS A 531 27.21 -6.30 -10.82
C LYS A 531 26.60 -6.86 -12.10
N ILE A 532 27.17 -6.48 -13.24
CA ILE A 532 26.83 -7.00 -14.56
C ILE A 532 28.07 -7.67 -15.16
N SER A 533 27.89 -8.91 -15.63
CA SER A 533 28.83 -9.61 -16.50
C SER A 533 28.60 -9.19 -17.95
N PHE A 534 29.69 -8.88 -18.66
CA PHE A 534 29.65 -8.56 -20.08
C PHE A 534 30.90 -9.09 -20.80
N TYR A 535 30.77 -9.27 -22.10
CA TYR A 535 31.85 -9.64 -23.01
C TYR A 535 32.31 -8.41 -23.79
N LEU A 536 33.63 -8.25 -23.89
CA LEU A 536 34.26 -7.21 -24.69
C LEU A 536 34.97 -7.85 -25.90
N LEU A 537 34.63 -7.42 -27.11
CA LEU A 537 35.09 -8.00 -28.36
C LEU A 537 35.55 -6.92 -29.35
N PRO A 538 36.53 -7.17 -30.22
CA PRO A 538 36.81 -6.27 -31.33
C PRO A 538 35.65 -6.30 -32.34
N HIS A 539 35.29 -5.14 -32.90
CA HIS A 539 34.27 -5.07 -33.95
C HIS A 539 34.75 -5.81 -35.22
N PRO A 540 33.88 -6.55 -35.95
CA PRO A 540 34.28 -7.31 -37.14
C PRO A 540 34.97 -6.49 -38.24
N SER A 541 34.75 -5.17 -38.26
CA SER A 541 35.38 -4.25 -39.20
C SER A 541 36.82 -3.83 -38.84
N VAL A 542 37.35 -4.24 -37.67
CA VAL A 542 38.70 -3.90 -37.26
C VAL A 542 39.68 -4.86 -37.95
N SER A 543 40.58 -4.31 -38.77
CA SER A 543 41.58 -5.09 -39.50
C SER A 543 42.47 -5.92 -38.55
N PRO A 544 42.71 -7.23 -38.81
CA PRO A 544 43.54 -8.09 -37.98
C PRO A 544 44.98 -7.60 -37.80
N HIS A 545 45.47 -6.69 -38.64
CA HIS A 545 46.80 -6.08 -38.49
C HIS A 545 46.91 -5.09 -37.31
N VAL A 546 45.77 -4.56 -36.80
CA VAL A 546 45.74 -3.67 -35.62
C VAL A 546 45.68 -4.47 -34.31
N LEU A 547 45.25 -5.73 -34.38
CA LEU A 547 45.03 -6.61 -33.23
C LEU A 547 46.00 -7.81 -33.33
N LYS A 548 47.08 -7.82 -32.55
CA LYS A 548 48.04 -8.95 -32.52
C LYS A 548 47.29 -10.27 -32.23
N GLN A 549 47.64 -11.34 -32.94
CA GLN A 549 46.94 -12.66 -33.03
C GLN A 549 46.55 -13.30 -31.67
N ASP A 550 47.21 -12.98 -30.56
CA ASP A 550 46.90 -13.50 -29.22
C ASP A 550 45.74 -12.78 -28.48
N LYS A 551 45.25 -11.65 -29.01
CA LYS A 551 44.26 -10.76 -28.37
C LYS A 551 42.84 -10.84 -28.95
N LEU A 552 42.55 -11.86 -29.76
CA LEU A 552 41.18 -12.21 -30.20
C LEU A 552 40.33 -12.87 -29.10
N LYS A 553 40.83 -12.91 -27.86
CA LYS A 553 40.15 -13.55 -26.73
C LYS A 553 38.91 -12.74 -26.35
N ARG A 554 37.81 -13.48 -26.22
CA ARG A 554 36.54 -13.01 -25.67
C ARG A 554 36.73 -12.72 -24.19
N ASP A 555 37.02 -11.47 -23.85
CA ASP A 555 37.25 -11.09 -22.46
C ASP A 555 35.91 -10.96 -21.74
N ARG A 556 35.69 -11.82 -20.73
CA ARG A 556 34.54 -11.75 -19.83
C ARG A 556 34.89 -10.85 -18.64
N LEU A 557 34.25 -9.69 -18.58
CA LEU A 557 34.45 -8.70 -17.55
C LEU A 557 33.23 -8.64 -16.62
N VAL A 558 33.47 -8.29 -15.36
CA VAL A 558 32.42 -8.01 -14.38
C VAL A 558 32.65 -6.61 -13.83
N ALA A 559 31.61 -5.78 -13.89
CA ALA A 559 31.64 -4.41 -13.39
C ALA A 559 30.35 -4.08 -12.64
N ASN A 560 30.33 -2.96 -11.92
CA ASN A 560 29.08 -2.45 -11.36
C ASN A 560 28.11 -2.04 -12.48
N ASP A 561 26.82 -2.21 -12.25
CA ASP A 561 25.76 -1.98 -13.23
C ASP A 561 25.69 -0.53 -13.73
N PHE A 562 26.02 0.44 -12.87
CA PHE A 562 26.05 1.88 -13.14
C PHE A 562 27.36 2.38 -13.79
N ILE A 563 28.28 1.49 -14.19
CA ILE A 563 29.51 1.90 -14.89
C ILE A 563 29.13 2.52 -16.24
N GLN A 564 29.69 3.68 -16.54
CA GLN A 564 29.50 4.38 -17.81
C GLN A 564 30.34 3.75 -18.93
N CYS A 565 29.83 3.82 -20.16
CA CYS A 565 30.53 3.34 -21.36
C CYS A 565 31.88 4.03 -21.55
N ARG A 566 32.02 5.32 -21.16
CA ARG A 566 33.30 6.03 -21.16
C ARG A 566 34.41 5.28 -20.40
N LYS A 567 34.11 4.74 -19.21
CA LYS A 567 35.10 3.97 -18.42
C LYS A 567 35.48 2.64 -19.08
N VAL A 568 34.56 2.05 -19.85
CA VAL A 568 34.86 0.86 -20.65
C VAL A 568 35.76 1.24 -21.83
N ALA A 569 35.55 2.40 -22.46
CA ALA A 569 36.42 2.91 -23.52
C ALA A 569 37.83 3.24 -23.00
N GLU A 570 37.94 3.88 -21.82
CA GLU A 570 39.22 4.09 -21.12
C GLU A 570 39.94 2.76 -20.87
N HIS A 571 39.23 1.73 -20.40
CA HIS A 571 39.79 0.39 -20.23
C HIS A 571 40.32 -0.20 -21.55
N VAL A 572 39.60 -0.02 -22.66
CA VAL A 572 40.04 -0.47 -23.99
C VAL A 572 41.33 0.26 -24.39
N ILE A 573 41.38 1.58 -24.21
CA ILE A 573 42.56 2.39 -24.54
C ILE A 573 43.76 1.96 -23.72
N ASP A 574 43.63 1.90 -22.39
CA ASP A 574 44.77 1.70 -21.49
C ASP A 574 45.26 0.25 -21.46
N LYS A 575 44.34 -0.72 -21.47
CA LYS A 575 44.67 -2.13 -21.24
C LYS A 575 44.64 -2.98 -22.51
N VAL A 576 43.83 -2.63 -23.50
CA VAL A 576 43.71 -3.42 -24.73
C VAL A 576 44.66 -2.86 -25.80
N LEU A 577 44.65 -1.54 -26.02
CA LEU A 577 45.41 -0.84 -27.06
C LEU A 577 46.83 -0.40 -26.61
N ASN A 578 47.00 0.19 -25.42
CA ASN A 578 48.26 0.82 -24.96
C ASN A 578 49.17 -0.05 -24.06
N ALA A 579 48.98 -1.37 -24.00
CA ALA A 579 49.64 -2.25 -23.03
C ALA A 579 51.18 -2.42 -23.15
N GLU A 580 51.93 -1.49 -23.78
CA GLU A 580 53.35 -1.67 -24.15
C GLU A 580 54.35 -0.61 -23.61
N VAL A 581 54.07 0.17 -22.55
CA VAL A 581 55.09 1.12 -22.01
C VAL A 581 55.71 0.72 -20.66
N SER A 582 55.31 -0.38 -20.04
CA SER A 582 55.83 -0.78 -18.72
C SER A 582 56.35 -2.23 -18.66
N SER A 583 57.36 -2.53 -19.49
CA SER A 583 58.26 -3.66 -19.26
C SER A 583 59.72 -3.28 -19.54
N GLY A 584 60.27 -2.42 -18.69
CA GLY A 584 61.71 -2.19 -18.57
C GLY A 584 62.26 -2.95 -17.36
N SER A 585 63.20 -3.86 -17.62
CA SER A 585 63.92 -4.73 -16.68
C SER A 585 64.53 -4.02 -15.45
N PRO A 586 64.56 -4.65 -14.25
CA PRO A 586 65.25 -4.07 -13.09
C PRO A 586 66.74 -4.42 -13.10
N GLN A 587 67.61 -3.40 -13.12
CA GLN A 587 69.01 -3.54 -12.75
C GLN A 587 69.20 -3.26 -11.25
N ASN A 588 69.98 -4.13 -10.62
CA ASN A 588 70.44 -4.05 -9.24
C ASN A 588 71.13 -2.73 -8.92
N GLN A 589 70.80 -2.12 -7.77
CA GLN A 589 71.79 -1.47 -6.93
C GLN A 589 71.35 -1.46 -5.46
N THR A 590 72.25 -1.99 -4.65
CA THR A 590 72.29 -1.99 -3.19
C THR A 590 72.52 -0.57 -2.66
N ASP A 591 71.81 -0.16 -1.60
CA ASP A 591 72.48 0.27 -0.36
C ASP A 591 71.53 0.53 0.81
N ASN A 592 72.04 0.15 1.99
CA ASN A 592 71.44 0.24 3.31
C ASN A 592 71.36 1.69 3.84
N ARG A 593 70.30 2.00 4.60
CA ARG A 593 70.40 2.63 5.94
C ARG A 593 69.08 2.59 6.72
N MET A 594 69.14 2.04 7.93
CA MET A 594 68.12 2.12 8.98
C MET A 594 68.12 3.51 9.65
N VAL A 595 66.95 3.92 10.21
CA VAL A 595 66.68 4.15 11.66
C VAL A 595 65.46 5.10 11.86
N SER A 596 64.42 4.57 12.56
CA SER A 596 63.41 5.15 13.50
C SER A 596 62.76 6.55 13.25
N SER A 597 61.50 6.89 13.60
CA SER A 597 60.47 6.38 14.51
C SER A 597 59.14 7.18 14.36
N SER A 598 58.04 6.54 14.78
CA SER A 598 56.80 7.07 15.43
C SER A 598 55.71 7.88 14.69
N SER A 599 54.49 7.29 14.76
CA SER A 599 53.12 7.87 14.85
C SER A 599 52.63 8.78 13.70
N THR A 600 51.45 8.56 13.08
CA THR A 600 50.11 8.49 13.69
C THR A 600 49.12 7.91 12.65
N ASN A 601 48.24 6.98 13.06
CA ASN A 601 47.23 6.36 12.18
C ASN A 601 46.04 7.29 11.98
N ASN A 602 45.82 7.73 10.74
CA ASN A 602 44.52 8.13 10.20
C ASN A 602 44.55 7.87 8.69
N SER A 603 43.76 6.92 8.19
CA SER A 603 43.46 6.86 6.76
C SER A 603 42.06 6.31 6.48
N THR A 604 41.23 7.26 6.11
CA THR A 604 40.07 7.24 5.22
C THR A 604 40.11 6.08 4.21
N ILE A 605 39.09 5.22 4.26
CA ILE A 605 38.89 4.14 3.31
C ILE A 605 38.27 4.71 2.02
N ASN A 606 39.12 5.01 1.03
CA ASN A 606 38.71 5.19 -0.35
C ASN A 606 38.58 3.81 -1.01
N GLN A 607 37.35 3.29 -1.13
CA GLN A 607 37.08 2.10 -1.94
C GLN A 607 36.76 2.52 -3.38
N THR A 608 37.80 2.55 -4.22
CA THR A 608 37.72 2.70 -5.68
C THR A 608 37.33 1.37 -6.34
N THR A 609 36.48 1.48 -7.36
CA THR A 609 35.85 0.40 -8.13
C THR A 609 36.85 -0.37 -9.00
N ASN A 610 36.91 -1.70 -8.87
CA ASN A 610 37.72 -2.58 -9.71
C ASN A 610 36.87 -3.30 -10.79
N LEU A 611 37.24 -3.13 -12.06
CA LEU A 611 36.94 -4.11 -13.13
C LEU A 611 37.79 -5.36 -12.85
N MET A 612 37.14 -6.50 -12.56
CA MET A 612 37.86 -7.76 -12.32
C MET A 612 37.87 -8.62 -13.60
N VAL A 613 39.07 -8.96 -14.06
CA VAL A 613 39.29 -9.99 -15.09
C VAL A 613 39.32 -11.34 -14.38
N THR A 614 38.45 -12.27 -14.79
CA THR A 614 38.45 -13.64 -14.24
C THR A 614 39.37 -14.54 -15.04
N SER A 615 40.65 -14.58 -14.67
CA SER A 615 41.54 -15.71 -14.94
C SER A 615 42.49 -15.91 -13.75
N SER A 616 42.61 -17.15 -13.31
CA SER A 616 43.37 -17.67 -12.16
C SER A 616 44.49 -16.79 -11.57
N SER A 617 44.28 -16.39 -10.31
CA SER A 617 45.28 -16.13 -9.25
C SER A 617 46.65 -15.55 -9.63
N VAL A 618 46.87 -14.24 -9.38
CA VAL A 618 47.97 -13.65 -8.57
C VAL A 618 47.58 -12.20 -8.22
N ASN A 619 47.65 -11.84 -6.94
CA ASN A 619 47.51 -10.46 -6.46
C ASN A 619 48.71 -9.61 -6.91
N VAL A 620 48.47 -8.56 -7.72
CA VAL A 620 49.38 -7.43 -7.83
C VAL A 620 48.55 -6.14 -7.82
N ALA A 621 48.72 -5.36 -6.75
CA ALA A 621 48.13 -4.04 -6.62
C ALA A 621 48.87 -3.06 -7.56
N ALA A 622 48.12 -2.31 -8.38
CA ALA A 622 48.65 -1.21 -9.16
C ALA A 622 48.07 0.11 -8.62
N ASN A 623 48.92 0.93 -8.01
CA ASN A 623 48.60 2.30 -7.61
C ASN A 623 48.35 3.16 -8.86
N PHE A 624 47.18 3.79 -8.96
CA PHE A 624 46.92 4.87 -9.90
C PHE A 624 46.80 6.18 -9.12
N GLY A 625 47.77 7.07 -9.30
CA GLY A 625 47.70 8.45 -8.85
C GLY A 625 46.75 9.26 -9.73
N VAL A 626 45.98 10.13 -9.08
CA VAL A 626 45.12 11.11 -9.74
C VAL A 626 46.02 12.16 -10.38
N GLY A 627 46.11 12.13 -11.71
CA GLY A 627 46.64 13.23 -12.51
C GLY A 627 45.50 13.74 -13.39
N GLU A 628 45.00 14.95 -13.11
CA GLU A 628 44.27 15.73 -14.10
C GLU A 628 45.23 16.00 -15.26
N GLY A 629 45.05 15.27 -16.35
CA GLY A 629 45.85 15.37 -17.55
C GLY A 629 44.96 15.77 -18.72
N ASP A 630 45.26 16.94 -19.28
CA ASP A 630 44.72 17.56 -20.49
C ASP A 630 45.05 16.71 -21.73
N GLY A 631 44.42 15.54 -21.84
CA GLY A 631 44.55 14.59 -22.94
C GLY A 631 43.24 14.45 -23.73
N PRO A 632 43.31 14.07 -25.03
CA PRO A 632 42.13 13.92 -25.88
C PRO A 632 41.14 12.93 -25.26
N LEU A 633 39.84 13.25 -25.33
CA LEU A 633 38.77 12.48 -24.71
C LEU A 633 38.81 11.03 -25.22
N PRO A 634 38.58 10.02 -24.37
CA PRO A 634 38.55 8.59 -24.77
C PRO A 634 37.65 8.30 -25.98
N GLU A 635 36.61 9.12 -26.11
CA GLU A 635 35.55 9.10 -27.12
C GLU A 635 36.09 9.44 -28.53
N GLU A 636 37.22 10.15 -28.61
CA GLU A 636 37.88 10.50 -29.87
C GLU A 636 38.77 9.35 -30.40
N LYS A 637 39.03 8.33 -29.57
CA LYS A 637 39.95 7.21 -29.90
C LYS A 637 39.25 5.87 -30.07
N VAL A 638 38.10 5.64 -29.42
CA VAL A 638 37.42 4.34 -29.45
C VAL A 638 35.89 4.51 -29.49
N GLU A 639 35.25 3.90 -30.48
CA GLU A 639 33.80 3.69 -30.53
C GLU A 639 33.44 2.37 -29.83
N LEU A 640 32.43 2.41 -28.96
CA LEU A 640 31.80 1.21 -28.40
C LEU A 640 30.46 0.95 -29.09
N LEU A 641 30.18 -0.31 -29.43
CA LEU A 641 28.96 -0.74 -30.11
C LEU A 641 28.30 -1.91 -29.39
N CYS A 642 26.97 -1.95 -29.39
CA CYS A 642 26.18 -3.11 -28.98
C CYS A 642 25.06 -3.31 -30.00
N ASN A 643 24.90 -4.53 -30.53
CA ASN A 643 23.96 -4.83 -31.62
C ASN A 643 24.04 -3.83 -32.80
N GLU A 644 25.26 -3.55 -33.28
CA GLU A 644 25.55 -2.57 -34.35
C GLU A 644 25.18 -1.11 -34.05
N GLN A 645 24.74 -0.79 -32.83
CA GLN A 645 24.43 0.58 -32.41
C GLN A 645 25.61 1.18 -31.62
N VAL A 646 26.06 2.37 -32.03
CA VAL A 646 27.07 3.15 -31.29
C VAL A 646 26.52 3.57 -29.93
N LEU A 647 27.29 3.32 -28.88
CA LEU A 647 26.94 3.60 -27.49
C LEU A 647 27.35 5.03 -27.11
N SER A 648 26.44 5.76 -26.46
CA SER A 648 26.79 7.05 -25.87
C SER A 648 27.78 6.85 -24.71
N PRO A 649 28.86 7.62 -24.62
CA PRO A 649 29.84 7.53 -23.53
C PRO A 649 29.24 7.75 -22.13
N THR A 650 28.18 8.56 -22.06
CA THR A 650 27.44 8.87 -20.83
C THR A 650 26.46 7.77 -20.40
N MET A 651 26.17 6.79 -21.26
CA MET A 651 25.24 5.70 -20.96
C MET A 651 25.88 4.68 -20.03
N ASP A 652 25.13 4.17 -19.06
CA ASP A 652 25.59 3.11 -18.17
C ASP A 652 25.28 1.70 -18.72
N LEU A 653 26.03 0.70 -18.25
CA LEU A 653 25.93 -0.68 -18.72
C LEU A 653 24.52 -1.28 -18.55
N ARG A 654 23.82 -0.92 -17.48
CA ARG A 654 22.43 -1.35 -17.25
C ARG A 654 21.45 -0.75 -18.25
N THR A 655 21.62 0.51 -18.66
CA THR A 655 20.81 1.15 -19.71
C THR A 655 21.09 0.51 -21.07
N VAL A 656 22.36 0.22 -21.38
CA VAL A 656 22.73 -0.54 -22.59
C VAL A 656 22.07 -1.92 -22.58
N ARG A 657 22.15 -2.64 -21.46
CA ARG A 657 21.56 -3.97 -21.31
C ARG A 657 20.04 -3.94 -21.51
N HIS A 658 19.37 -2.97 -20.91
CA HIS A 658 17.91 -2.87 -20.95
C HIS A 658 17.38 -2.42 -22.31
N PHE A 659 17.93 -1.37 -22.90
CA PHE A 659 17.37 -0.75 -24.12
C PHE A 659 17.97 -1.27 -25.44
N ILE A 660 19.22 -1.74 -25.45
CA ILE A 660 19.94 -2.09 -26.68
C ILE A 660 20.13 -3.60 -26.80
N TRP A 661 20.64 -4.24 -25.74
CA TRP A 661 20.93 -5.67 -25.75
C TRP A 661 19.67 -6.55 -25.78
N LYS A 662 18.69 -6.27 -24.91
CA LYS A 662 17.37 -6.93 -24.84
C LYS A 662 17.42 -8.48 -24.79
N SER A 663 18.51 -9.05 -24.30
CA SER A 663 18.69 -10.50 -24.13
C SER A 663 19.03 -10.85 -22.68
N SER A 664 18.61 -12.04 -22.24
CA SER A 664 18.92 -12.58 -20.91
C SER A 664 20.37 -13.03 -20.77
N ALA A 665 21.06 -13.28 -21.89
CA ALA A 665 22.48 -13.61 -21.93
C ALA A 665 23.36 -12.44 -21.45
N ASP A 666 24.62 -12.74 -21.12
CA ASP A 666 25.64 -11.74 -20.79
C ASP A 666 25.74 -10.69 -21.92
N LEU A 667 25.82 -9.41 -21.52
CA LEU A 667 25.89 -8.27 -22.42
C LEU A 667 27.11 -8.39 -23.35
N MET A 668 26.97 -8.10 -24.64
CA MET A 668 28.10 -8.09 -25.59
C MET A 668 28.37 -6.68 -26.09
N ILE A 669 29.59 -6.21 -25.87
CA ILE A 669 30.07 -4.90 -26.32
C ILE A 669 31.23 -5.11 -27.29
N HIS A 670 31.13 -4.48 -28.45
CA HIS A 670 32.17 -4.42 -29.44
C HIS A 670 32.92 -3.09 -29.34
N TYR A 671 34.23 -3.08 -29.52
CA TYR A 671 35.03 -1.85 -29.60
C TYR A 671 35.67 -1.69 -30.98
N LYS A 672 35.77 -0.44 -31.43
CA LYS A 672 36.36 -0.07 -32.72
C LYS A 672 37.25 1.17 -32.55
N PRO A 673 38.57 1.07 -32.77
CA PRO A 673 39.45 2.24 -32.73
C PRO A 673 39.08 3.25 -33.82
N ILE A 674 39.03 4.53 -33.45
CA ILE A 674 38.91 5.68 -34.36
C ILE A 674 40.34 6.11 -34.73
N LYS A 675 40.57 6.37 -36.02
CA LYS A 675 41.89 6.73 -36.54
C LYS A 675 42.25 8.18 -36.28
#